data_AF-A0A974GX65-F1
#
_entry.id   AF-A0A974GX65-F1
#
_cell.length_a   1.000
_cell.length_b   1.000
_cell.length_c   1.000
_cell.angle_alpha   90.00
_cell.angle_beta   90.00
_cell.angle_gamma   90.00
#
_symmetry.space_group_name_H-M   'P 1'
#
loop_
_entity.id
_entity.type
_entity.pdbx_description
1 polymer ?
#
loop_
_entity_poly.entity_id
_entity_poly.type
_entity_poly.pdbx_seq_one_letter_code
_entity_poly.pdbx_strand_id
1 'polypeptide(L)'
;MGTMLQKSGLKTGELPEILNISEPEVIYDIHKEYLNAGANIVTTNTFGANRLKLKNSSYTTEEVIAAAVKIARQATEGLKEKYIALDIGPIGTLLSPLGTLSFNEAYDIFKEQIVSGVKAGANIILIETMTDIYELKAAILAAKENYALPVFCTMSFQNNGRTFTGTDTATFVAVAEGLGVDVLGVNCSLGPKELQATVDELLKYSSIPVMVQANAGLPKYINNTTYYDIDPEEYSREIRIMAEKGVVIFGGCCGTTPEYIKSLSNALNGLNPLKIIKKHFTTATSSSKTVFFGEEVKIIGERINPTGKKRLKEALRENNLDYVIREAISQQDSGSEILDINVGLPDINEKEMMIRAITEVQSVVSLPLQIDSSNIDVLNAAARIYNGKPIINSVNGKKESMEKVFPIIKKYGCLVVALTLDEDGIPTTSAKRLEIASTIIESAKSYGIPEENILIDPLVLTASADQAAVMETLKAIPLIKSKYNVKIVLGTSNVSFGLPNRKLLNTTYLAMALAYGLDAPITDSTNEALMDVIRSFKVLANQDKDSRNYIHTYGNIVAESTVLSSNDDLKDIIIKGLKDEAKKVSLKLLEQYNPIEIVNEFMIPALDIVGEKYEKQEIFLPQLIRSAETSKTAFEAIKEKSITENREIIAGDKILLATVKGDIHDIGKNIVKLILENYGYKIIDLGKDVSTEKIVEAVHKENIDLVGLSALMTTTVKNMEDTIKILKNDFPNIKIMVGGAVLTPDYAYKIGADFYSKDAKEAINIAKTAFKEDGI
;
A
#
# COMPACT_ATOMS: atom_id res chain seq x y z
N MET A 1 4.93 24.91 8.15
CA MET A 1 5.43 24.95 9.54
C MET A 1 6.95 24.71 9.61
N GLY A 2 7.47 23.52 9.30
CA GLY A 2 8.90 23.19 9.49
C GLY A 2 9.90 24.18 8.87
N THR A 3 9.70 24.61 7.62
CA THR A 3 10.56 25.63 6.98
C THR A 3 10.57 26.98 7.72
N MET A 4 9.45 27.38 8.33
CA MET A 4 9.38 28.61 9.12
C MET A 4 10.11 28.44 10.46
N LEU A 5 9.97 27.29 11.11
CA LEU A 5 10.71 26.99 12.36
C LEU A 5 12.22 27.00 12.16
N GLN A 6 12.71 26.45 11.05
CA GLN A 6 14.13 26.54 10.68
C GLN A 6 14.61 27.99 10.55
N LYS A 7 13.79 28.87 9.97
CA LYS A 7 14.11 30.30 9.85
C LYS A 7 14.08 31.02 11.20
N SER A 8 13.22 30.58 12.11
CA SER A 8 13.12 31.09 13.48
C SER A 8 14.21 30.56 14.42
N GLY A 9 15.13 29.72 13.94
CA GLY A 9 16.30 29.26 14.70
C GLY A 9 16.17 27.88 15.33
N LEU A 10 15.18 27.06 14.94
CA LEU A 10 15.08 25.65 15.34
C LEU A 10 16.42 24.95 15.07
N LYS A 11 17.03 24.40 16.13
CA LYS A 11 18.33 23.75 16.00
C LYS A 11 18.20 22.39 15.35
N THR A 12 19.27 21.99 14.67
CA THR A 12 19.30 20.71 13.97
C THR A 12 19.15 19.54 14.95
N GLY A 13 18.10 18.74 14.74
CA GLY A 13 17.78 17.57 15.56
C GLY A 13 16.91 17.82 16.79
N GLU A 14 16.44 19.05 17.03
CA GLU A 14 15.35 19.29 17.97
C GLU A 14 14.00 18.84 17.38
N LEU A 15 13.12 18.31 18.22
CA LEU A 15 11.77 17.92 17.83
C LEU A 15 10.90 19.18 17.65
N PRO A 16 10.44 19.51 16.43
CA PRO A 16 9.67 20.73 16.18
C PRO A 16 8.44 20.85 17.07
N GLU A 17 7.82 19.72 17.40
CA GLU A 17 6.59 19.66 18.19
C GLU A 17 6.81 20.05 19.67
N ILE A 18 8.04 19.99 20.19
CA ILE A 18 8.33 20.45 21.58
C ILE A 18 8.24 21.97 21.70
N LEU A 19 8.47 22.71 20.60
CA LEU A 19 8.37 24.18 20.60
C LEU A 19 6.97 24.69 20.93
N ASN A 20 5.94 23.85 20.82
CA ASN A 20 4.60 24.17 21.31
C ASN A 20 4.57 24.50 22.81
N ILE A 21 5.55 24.02 23.58
CA ILE A 21 5.64 24.24 25.02
C ILE A 21 6.82 25.15 25.37
N SER A 22 7.98 24.94 24.75
CA SER A 22 9.18 25.71 25.08
C SER A 22 9.21 27.11 24.47
N GLU A 23 8.62 27.28 23.28
CA GLU A 23 8.63 28.54 22.50
C GLU A 23 7.26 28.82 21.84
N PRO A 24 6.16 28.85 22.62
CA PRO A 24 4.80 28.92 22.08
C PRO A 24 4.52 30.20 21.24
N GLU A 25 5.18 31.30 21.57
CA GLU A 25 5.13 32.57 20.83
C GLU A 25 5.61 32.44 19.39
N VAL A 26 6.66 31.65 19.12
CA VAL A 26 7.16 31.42 17.76
C VAL A 26 6.10 30.73 16.91
N ILE A 27 5.42 29.73 17.48
CA ILE A 27 4.34 29.00 16.80
C ILE A 27 3.13 29.91 16.57
N TYR A 28 2.77 30.74 17.55
CA TYR A 28 1.69 31.72 17.45
C TYR A 28 1.96 32.71 16.31
N ASP A 29 3.15 33.29 16.25
CA ASP A 29 3.53 34.26 15.23
C ASP A 29 3.49 33.66 13.83
N ILE A 30 4.01 32.44 13.64
CA ILE A 30 3.93 31.73 12.36
C ILE A 30 2.47 31.52 11.92
N HIS A 31 1.57 31.12 12.85
CA HIS A 31 0.15 31.02 12.52
C HIS A 31 -0.44 32.36 12.09
N LYS A 32 -0.12 33.45 12.80
CA LYS A 32 -0.57 34.81 12.44
C LYS A 32 -0.06 35.22 11.06
N GLU A 33 1.19 34.91 10.72
CA GLU A 33 1.74 35.21 9.39
C GLU A 33 0.97 34.51 8.27
N TYR A 34 0.69 33.21 8.40
CA TYR A 34 -0.10 32.47 7.40
C TYR A 34 -1.56 32.95 7.33
N LEU A 35 -2.18 33.26 8.47
CA LEU A 35 -3.54 33.82 8.51
C LEU A 35 -3.60 35.20 7.82
N ASN A 36 -2.62 36.06 8.09
CA ASN A 36 -2.49 37.38 7.45
C ASN A 36 -2.19 37.27 5.94
N ALA A 37 -1.53 36.19 5.51
CA ALA A 37 -1.31 35.89 4.11
C ALA A 37 -2.56 35.38 3.37
N GLY A 38 -3.66 35.09 4.08
CA GLY A 38 -4.93 34.70 3.49
C GLY A 38 -5.37 33.26 3.79
N ALA A 39 -4.59 32.47 4.54
CA ALA A 39 -4.96 31.09 4.86
C ALA A 39 -6.31 31.01 5.58
N ASN A 40 -7.19 30.10 5.13
CA ASN A 40 -8.44 29.77 5.83
C ASN A 40 -8.28 28.63 6.83
N ILE A 41 -7.29 27.76 6.62
CA ILE A 41 -7.00 26.61 7.48
C ILE A 41 -5.54 26.73 7.91
N VAL A 42 -5.28 26.63 9.20
CA VAL A 42 -3.92 26.46 9.73
C VAL A 42 -3.76 25.04 10.26
N THR A 43 -2.64 24.40 9.95
CA THR A 43 -2.27 23.09 10.46
C THR A 43 -1.53 23.24 11.78
N THR A 44 -1.91 22.49 12.82
CA THR A 44 -1.19 22.51 14.09
C THR A 44 0.25 22.02 13.93
N ASN A 45 1.17 22.46 14.77
CA ASN A 45 2.55 21.95 14.78
C ASN A 45 2.62 20.57 15.47
N THR A 46 1.98 19.56 14.86
CA THR A 46 1.79 18.22 15.44
C THR A 46 2.12 17.08 14.47
N PHE A 47 2.67 17.37 13.30
CA PHE A 47 3.00 16.40 12.25
C PHE A 47 3.56 15.06 12.78
N GLY A 48 4.62 15.10 13.60
CA GLY A 48 5.21 13.91 14.20
C GLY A 48 4.86 13.69 15.67
N ALA A 49 3.88 14.38 16.25
CA ALA A 49 3.55 14.29 17.67
C ALA A 49 2.86 12.95 18.00
N ASN A 50 3.63 11.87 18.03
CA ASN A 50 3.18 10.52 18.40
C ASN A 50 4.09 9.92 19.49
N ARG A 51 3.59 8.90 20.21
CA ARG A 51 4.31 8.32 21.37
C ARG A 51 5.67 7.71 21.03
N LEU A 52 5.90 7.27 19.78
CA LEU A 52 7.18 6.70 19.38
C LEU A 52 8.21 7.81 19.16
N LYS A 53 7.82 8.91 18.49
CA LYS A 53 8.70 10.08 18.27
C LYS A 53 8.97 10.85 19.56
N LEU A 54 7.97 10.94 20.44
CA LEU A 54 8.08 11.65 21.72
C LEU A 54 8.62 10.79 22.88
N LYS A 55 9.05 9.54 22.63
CA LYS A 55 9.48 8.60 23.68
C LYS A 55 10.57 9.14 24.61
N ASN A 56 11.48 9.96 24.07
CA ASN A 56 12.59 10.56 24.82
C ASN A 56 12.33 12.03 25.22
N SER A 57 11.10 12.53 24.99
CA SER A 57 10.68 13.87 25.40
C SER A 57 10.30 13.89 26.88
N SER A 58 10.43 15.05 27.52
CA SER A 58 9.89 15.31 28.87
C SER A 58 8.36 15.46 28.88
N TYR A 59 7.72 15.52 27.71
CA TYR A 59 6.30 15.79 27.53
C TYR A 59 5.59 14.61 26.88
N THR A 60 4.37 14.35 27.33
CA THR A 60 3.47 13.36 26.73
C THR A 60 2.91 13.84 25.38
N THR A 61 2.42 12.90 24.58
CA THR A 61 1.74 13.21 23.32
C THR A 61 0.52 14.12 23.52
N GLU A 62 -0.26 13.90 24.59
CA GLU A 62 -1.42 14.74 24.91
C GLU A 62 -1.02 16.18 25.25
N GLU A 63 0.02 16.39 26.06
CA GLU A 63 0.48 17.74 26.43
C GLU A 63 0.96 18.53 25.21
N VAL A 64 1.77 17.90 24.35
CA VAL A 64 2.30 18.52 23.13
C VAL A 64 1.18 18.91 22.18
N ILE A 65 0.24 18.01 21.92
CA ILE A 65 -0.89 18.27 21.01
C ILE A 65 -1.84 19.32 21.59
N ALA A 66 -2.15 19.26 22.89
CA ALA A 66 -3.02 20.23 23.53
C ALA A 66 -2.44 21.64 23.48
N ALA A 67 -1.12 21.78 23.69
CA ALA A 67 -0.43 23.06 23.56
C ALA A 67 -0.50 23.59 22.11
N ALA A 68 -0.21 22.75 21.11
CA ALA A 68 -0.27 23.13 19.70
C ALA A 68 -1.65 23.65 19.27
N VAL A 69 -2.71 22.91 19.63
CA VAL A 69 -4.09 23.30 19.30
C VAL A 69 -4.48 24.59 20.02
N LYS A 70 -4.08 24.76 21.30
CA LYS A 70 -4.35 25.99 22.05
C LYS A 70 -3.71 27.21 21.39
N ILE A 71 -2.47 27.10 20.91
CA ILE A 71 -1.78 28.19 20.23
C ILE A 71 -2.50 28.54 18.92
N ALA A 72 -2.86 27.53 18.11
CA ALA A 72 -3.63 27.75 16.88
C ALA A 72 -4.97 28.44 17.16
N ARG A 73 -5.67 28.04 18.24
CA ARG A 73 -6.91 28.68 18.69
C ARG A 73 -6.72 30.16 19.02
N GLN A 74 -5.68 30.49 19.79
CA GLN A 74 -5.34 31.88 20.10
C GLN A 74 -5.07 32.69 18.83
N ALA A 75 -4.33 32.12 17.86
CA ALA A 75 -4.02 32.81 16.61
C ALA A 75 -5.28 33.08 15.75
N THR A 76 -6.26 32.19 15.81
CA THR A 76 -7.55 32.30 15.08
C THR A 76 -8.64 33.08 15.83
N GLU A 77 -8.41 33.45 17.09
CA GLU A 77 -9.44 34.09 17.93
C GLU A 77 -9.93 35.40 17.31
N GLY A 78 -11.26 35.57 17.26
CA GLY A 78 -11.91 36.74 16.67
C GLY A 78 -11.92 36.80 15.13
N LEU A 79 -11.29 35.84 14.43
CA LEU A 79 -11.33 35.74 12.97
C LEU A 79 -12.52 34.90 12.51
N LYS A 80 -13.15 35.30 11.41
CA LYS A 80 -14.25 34.54 10.79
C LYS A 80 -13.70 33.55 9.76
N GLU A 81 -14.37 32.40 9.64
CA GLU A 81 -14.09 31.38 8.62
C GLU A 81 -12.63 30.89 8.63
N LYS A 82 -12.06 30.77 9.83
CA LYS A 82 -10.74 30.20 10.08
C LYS A 82 -10.88 28.88 10.83
N TYR A 83 -10.19 27.86 10.36
CA TYR A 83 -10.26 26.51 10.90
C TYR A 83 -8.88 25.99 11.29
N ILE A 84 -8.87 25.10 12.28
CA ILE A 84 -7.67 24.47 12.81
C ILE A 84 -7.70 23.01 12.39
N ALA A 85 -6.73 22.61 11.58
CA ALA A 85 -6.51 21.22 11.23
C ALA A 85 -5.49 20.61 12.19
N LEU A 86 -5.90 19.55 12.90
CA LEU A 86 -4.99 18.68 13.62
C LEU A 86 -4.13 17.95 12.60
N ASP A 87 -2.86 18.33 12.55
CA ASP A 87 -1.88 17.79 11.61
C ASP A 87 -1.30 16.46 12.11
N ILE A 88 -1.49 15.39 11.35
CA ILE A 88 -1.04 14.03 11.67
C ILE A 88 -0.27 13.47 10.48
N GLY A 89 1.04 13.34 10.63
CA GLY A 89 1.91 12.66 9.68
C GLY A 89 2.00 11.15 9.92
N PRO A 90 2.80 10.43 9.11
CA PRO A 90 3.09 9.02 9.34
C PRO A 90 3.79 8.79 10.68
N ILE A 91 3.59 7.61 11.27
CA ILE A 91 4.21 7.19 12.54
C ILE A 91 5.73 7.12 12.40
N GLY A 92 6.22 6.83 11.19
CA GLY A 92 7.64 6.71 10.87
C GLY A 92 8.19 5.29 11.06
N THR A 93 7.32 4.27 11.00
CA THR A 93 7.70 2.85 11.04
C THR A 93 6.72 2.04 10.19
N LEU A 94 7.23 1.07 9.42
CA LEU A 94 6.39 0.22 8.57
C LEU A 94 5.50 -0.71 9.41
N LEU A 95 4.28 -0.92 8.93
CA LEU A 95 3.35 -1.90 9.51
C LEU A 95 3.70 -3.32 9.08
N SER A 96 3.42 -4.29 9.94
CA SER A 96 3.50 -5.73 9.64
C SER A 96 2.59 -6.08 8.45
N PRO A 97 3.04 -6.92 7.50
CA PRO A 97 4.27 -7.72 7.54
C PRO A 97 5.53 -7.02 7.01
N LEU A 98 5.44 -5.76 6.56
CA LEU A 98 6.60 -5.03 6.02
C LEU A 98 7.54 -4.48 7.10
N GLY A 99 7.02 -4.29 8.31
CA GLY A 99 7.77 -3.85 9.48
C GLY A 99 7.24 -4.50 10.75
N THR A 100 7.57 -3.90 11.88
CA THR A 100 7.34 -4.50 13.21
C THR A 100 6.05 -4.03 13.89
N LEU A 101 5.46 -2.92 13.43
CA LEU A 101 4.29 -2.33 14.08
C LEU A 101 3.02 -3.06 13.62
N SER A 102 2.20 -3.56 14.55
CA SER A 102 0.92 -4.14 14.17
C SER A 102 -0.09 -3.07 13.76
N PHE A 103 -1.09 -3.47 12.98
CA PHE A 103 -2.19 -2.56 12.59
C PHE A 103 -2.93 -1.97 13.79
N ASN A 104 -3.16 -2.78 14.83
CA ASN A 104 -3.87 -2.33 16.03
C ASN A 104 -3.01 -1.34 16.84
N GLU A 105 -1.70 -1.56 16.94
CA GLU A 105 -0.81 -0.59 17.58
C GLU A 105 -0.76 0.73 16.80
N ALA A 106 -0.70 0.68 15.47
CA ALA A 106 -0.78 1.88 14.63
C ALA A 106 -2.09 2.63 14.86
N TYR A 107 -3.22 1.91 14.87
CA TYR A 107 -4.54 2.47 15.21
C TYR A 107 -4.55 3.15 16.59
N ASP A 108 -3.99 2.51 17.62
CA ASP A 108 -3.99 3.05 18.98
C ASP A 108 -3.11 4.31 19.11
N ILE A 109 -2.01 4.37 18.35
CA ILE A 109 -1.15 5.57 18.26
C ILE A 109 -1.92 6.71 17.62
N PHE A 110 -2.56 6.50 16.46
CA PHE A 110 -3.36 7.54 15.81
C PHE A 110 -4.54 7.98 16.67
N LYS A 111 -5.22 7.02 17.32
CA LYS A 111 -6.34 7.31 18.21
C LYS A 111 -5.94 8.24 19.34
N GLU A 112 -4.77 8.02 19.96
CA GLU A 112 -4.24 8.91 21.00
C GLU A 112 -4.11 10.35 20.48
N GLN A 113 -3.47 10.54 19.32
CA GLN A 113 -3.28 11.86 18.71
C GLN A 113 -4.60 12.56 18.43
N ILE A 114 -5.55 11.82 17.83
CA ILE A 114 -6.86 12.32 17.45
C ILE A 114 -7.67 12.71 18.68
N VAL A 115 -7.75 11.84 19.70
CA VAL A 115 -8.46 12.13 20.95
C VAL A 115 -7.91 13.38 21.61
N SER A 116 -6.57 13.53 21.69
CA SER A 116 -5.95 14.72 22.28
C SER A 116 -6.27 15.99 21.50
N GLY A 117 -6.13 15.97 20.18
CA GLY A 117 -6.34 17.17 19.36
C GLY A 117 -7.81 17.60 19.27
N VAL A 118 -8.73 16.65 19.18
CA VAL A 118 -10.18 16.95 19.18
C VAL A 118 -10.61 17.53 20.53
N LYS A 119 -10.17 16.94 21.66
CA LYS A 119 -10.45 17.49 23.00
C LYS A 119 -9.91 18.91 23.19
N ALA A 120 -8.75 19.22 22.61
CA ALA A 120 -8.15 20.55 22.69
C ALA A 120 -8.88 21.60 21.81
N GLY A 121 -9.69 21.15 20.85
CA GLY A 121 -10.57 22.00 20.04
C GLY A 121 -10.18 22.15 18.56
N ALA A 122 -9.53 21.14 17.96
CA ALA A 122 -9.34 21.10 16.51
C ALA A 122 -10.68 21.01 15.76
N ASN A 123 -10.74 21.53 14.52
CA ASN A 123 -11.93 21.53 13.69
C ASN A 123 -11.90 20.47 12.59
N ILE A 124 -10.71 20.10 12.13
CA ILE A 124 -10.45 19.16 11.04
C ILE A 124 -9.37 18.18 11.52
N ILE A 125 -9.46 16.92 11.10
CA ILE A 125 -8.37 15.94 11.25
C ILE A 125 -7.69 15.85 9.89
N LEU A 126 -6.43 16.29 9.79
CA LEU A 126 -5.62 16.19 8.58
C LEU A 126 -4.59 15.08 8.74
N ILE A 127 -4.79 13.99 8.01
CA ILE A 127 -3.85 12.86 7.94
C ILE A 127 -3.01 13.05 6.68
N GLU A 128 -1.81 13.61 6.80
CA GLU A 128 -1.03 14.01 5.63
C GLU A 128 0.29 13.24 5.43
N THR A 129 0.82 13.29 4.22
CA THR A 129 2.11 12.68 3.84
C THR A 129 2.16 11.17 4.06
N MET A 130 1.03 10.48 3.97
CA MET A 130 1.03 9.02 4.08
C MET A 130 1.66 8.39 2.84
N THR A 131 2.53 7.41 3.06
CA THR A 131 3.23 6.69 1.98
C THR A 131 2.82 5.21 1.89
N ASP A 132 2.13 4.72 2.92
CA ASP A 132 1.52 3.40 2.99
C ASP A 132 0.00 3.54 3.19
N ILE A 133 -0.78 2.92 2.28
CA ILE A 133 -2.25 2.92 2.35
C ILE A 133 -2.76 2.14 3.56
N TYR A 134 -1.99 1.18 4.08
CA TYR A 134 -2.39 0.41 5.26
C TYR A 134 -2.32 1.24 6.54
N GLU A 135 -1.24 2.01 6.70
CA GLU A 135 -1.09 3.00 7.76
C GLU A 135 -2.17 4.08 7.67
N LEU A 136 -2.42 4.62 6.47
CA LEU A 136 -3.49 5.58 6.24
C LEU A 136 -4.86 5.01 6.65
N LYS A 137 -5.15 3.74 6.30
CA LYS A 137 -6.39 3.07 6.73
C LYS A 137 -6.51 2.99 8.25
N ALA A 138 -5.43 2.66 8.96
CA ALA A 138 -5.44 2.66 10.43
C ALA A 138 -5.77 4.05 10.99
N ALA A 139 -5.17 5.11 10.44
CA ALA A 139 -5.42 6.49 10.84
C ALA A 139 -6.87 6.94 10.56
N ILE A 140 -7.41 6.64 9.37
CA ILE A 140 -8.80 6.98 9.02
C ILE A 140 -9.78 6.25 9.94
N LEU A 141 -9.57 4.96 10.21
CA LEU A 141 -10.41 4.22 11.15
C LEU A 141 -10.31 4.80 12.57
N ALA A 142 -9.12 5.17 13.03
CA ALA A 142 -8.94 5.84 14.31
C ALA A 142 -9.71 7.17 14.38
N ALA A 143 -9.77 7.93 13.28
CA ALA A 143 -10.56 9.16 13.21
C ALA A 143 -12.06 8.87 13.26
N LYS A 144 -12.57 8.08 12.29
CA LYS A 144 -14.00 7.87 12.08
C LYS A 144 -14.67 7.05 13.19
N GLU A 145 -13.93 6.18 13.89
CA GLU A 145 -14.48 5.40 15.01
C GLU A 145 -14.56 6.19 16.32
N ASN A 146 -13.85 7.32 16.46
CA ASN A 146 -13.79 8.06 17.72
C ASN A 146 -14.46 9.44 17.65
N TYR A 147 -14.48 10.11 16.49
CA TYR A 147 -15.10 11.44 16.34
C TYR A 147 -15.71 11.66 14.95
N ALA A 148 -16.65 12.60 14.87
CA ALA A 148 -17.37 12.97 13.65
C ALA A 148 -16.85 14.28 13.02
N LEU A 149 -15.58 14.63 13.22
CA LEU A 149 -14.98 15.78 12.53
C LEU A 149 -14.69 15.44 11.06
N PRO A 150 -14.63 16.46 10.17
CA PRO A 150 -14.12 16.28 8.82
C PRO A 150 -12.72 15.67 8.83
N VAL A 151 -12.53 14.61 8.05
CA VAL A 151 -11.25 13.91 7.88
C VAL A 151 -10.71 14.21 6.49
N PHE A 152 -9.57 14.89 6.46
CA PHE A 152 -8.81 15.15 5.25
C PHE A 152 -7.65 14.16 5.22
N CYS A 153 -7.36 13.58 4.06
CA CYS A 153 -6.18 12.76 3.91
C CYS A 153 -5.38 13.07 2.65
N THR A 154 -4.07 13.02 2.75
CA THR A 154 -3.18 13.13 1.61
C THR A 154 -2.17 11.99 1.61
N MET A 155 -1.86 11.50 0.41
CA MET A 155 -0.73 10.59 0.19
C MET A 155 0.36 11.31 -0.59
N SER A 156 1.61 10.88 -0.40
CA SER A 156 2.75 11.40 -1.14
C SER A 156 3.14 10.45 -2.28
N PHE A 157 3.06 10.95 -3.51
CA PHE A 157 3.35 10.20 -4.74
C PHE A 157 4.72 10.57 -5.29
N GLN A 158 5.38 9.58 -5.89
CA GLN A 158 6.63 9.75 -6.64
C GLN A 158 6.32 10.11 -8.10
N ASN A 159 7.37 10.45 -8.87
CA ASN A 159 7.25 10.81 -10.29
C ASN A 159 6.62 9.74 -11.19
N ASN A 160 6.57 8.48 -10.73
CA ASN A 160 5.91 7.38 -11.44
C ASN A 160 4.39 7.29 -11.18
N GLY A 161 3.82 8.23 -10.41
CA GLY A 161 2.39 8.22 -10.06
C GLY A 161 2.00 7.20 -9.00
N ARG A 162 2.98 6.62 -8.27
CA ARG A 162 2.75 5.67 -7.17
C ARG A 162 3.36 6.17 -5.87
N THR A 163 2.82 5.71 -4.75
CA THR A 163 3.41 5.94 -3.43
C THR A 163 4.63 5.05 -3.22
N PHE A 164 5.37 5.28 -2.14
CA PHE A 164 6.53 4.48 -1.76
C PHE A 164 6.24 2.97 -1.68
N THR A 165 5.06 2.57 -1.16
CA THR A 165 4.66 1.16 -1.06
C THR A 165 3.98 0.63 -2.33
N GLY A 166 3.89 1.45 -3.39
CA GLY A 166 3.37 1.06 -4.70
C GLY A 166 1.89 1.36 -4.93
N THR A 167 1.21 2.06 -4.01
CA THR A 167 -0.21 2.43 -4.16
C THR A 167 -0.41 3.40 -5.33
N ASP A 168 -1.34 3.09 -6.24
CA ASP A 168 -1.76 4.02 -7.29
C ASP A 168 -2.92 4.93 -6.84
N THR A 169 -3.18 5.99 -7.61
CA THR A 169 -4.21 6.99 -7.31
C THR A 169 -5.62 6.40 -7.24
N ALA A 170 -5.95 5.45 -8.12
CA ALA A 170 -7.24 4.76 -8.11
C ALA A 170 -7.46 3.96 -6.81
N THR A 171 -6.40 3.28 -6.35
CA THR A 171 -6.40 2.51 -5.10
C THR A 171 -6.61 3.43 -3.91
N PHE A 172 -5.85 4.53 -3.84
CA PHE A 172 -5.99 5.53 -2.79
C PHE A 172 -7.41 6.09 -2.73
N VAL A 173 -7.97 6.52 -3.86
CA VAL A 173 -9.34 7.07 -3.93
C VAL A 173 -10.37 6.03 -3.47
N ALA A 174 -10.32 4.81 -4.01
CA ALA A 174 -11.29 3.77 -3.67
C ALA A 174 -11.29 3.42 -2.18
N VAL A 175 -10.11 3.39 -1.54
CA VAL A 175 -9.98 3.11 -0.10
C VAL A 175 -10.42 4.31 0.75
N ALA A 176 -9.93 5.51 0.45
CA ALA A 176 -10.25 6.70 1.23
C ALA A 176 -11.75 7.02 1.20
N GLU A 177 -12.36 7.02 0.02
CA GLU A 177 -13.82 7.24 -0.13
C GLU A 177 -14.63 6.13 0.54
N GLY A 178 -14.19 4.88 0.39
CA GLY A 178 -14.84 3.73 1.03
C GLY A 178 -14.89 3.86 2.56
N LEU A 179 -13.82 4.38 3.16
CA LEU A 179 -13.72 4.63 4.60
C LEU A 179 -14.42 5.94 5.04
N GLY A 180 -15.02 6.67 4.09
CA GLY A 180 -15.82 7.86 4.36
C GLY A 180 -15.02 9.13 4.58
N VAL A 181 -13.79 9.24 4.06
CA VAL A 181 -13.00 10.48 4.05
C VAL A 181 -13.79 11.63 3.41
N ASP A 182 -13.60 12.85 3.92
CA ASP A 182 -14.33 14.04 3.47
C ASP A 182 -13.59 14.82 2.39
N VAL A 183 -12.25 14.80 2.41
CA VAL A 183 -11.37 15.38 1.37
C VAL A 183 -10.15 14.48 1.21
N LEU A 184 -9.78 14.18 -0.04
CA LEU A 184 -8.55 13.45 -0.34
C LEU A 184 -7.59 14.29 -1.20
N GLY A 185 -6.32 13.94 -1.25
CA GLY A 185 -5.38 14.73 -2.04
C GLY A 185 -3.95 14.26 -2.05
N VAL A 186 -3.07 15.15 -2.50
CA VAL A 186 -1.64 14.92 -2.58
C VAL A 186 -0.88 16.06 -1.92
N ASN A 187 0.18 15.70 -1.19
CA ASN A 187 1.13 16.65 -0.65
C ASN A 187 2.57 16.14 -0.71
N CYS A 188 3.51 17.08 -0.56
CA CYS A 188 4.94 16.80 -0.49
C CYS A 188 5.50 16.11 -1.75
N SER A 189 6.76 15.65 -1.67
CA SER A 189 7.60 15.01 -2.71
C SER A 189 7.90 15.85 -3.95
N LEU A 190 6.89 16.47 -4.56
CA LEU A 190 6.94 17.05 -5.89
C LEU A 190 6.51 18.52 -5.90
N GLY A 191 6.99 19.28 -6.89
CA GLY A 191 6.53 20.63 -7.17
C GLY A 191 5.14 20.63 -7.82
N PRO A 192 4.47 21.80 -7.91
CA PRO A 192 3.13 21.90 -8.46
C PRO A 192 3.06 21.46 -9.93
N LYS A 193 4.10 21.71 -10.73
CA LYS A 193 4.13 21.29 -12.14
C LYS A 193 4.17 19.77 -12.28
N GLU A 194 5.02 19.10 -11.51
CA GLU A 194 5.16 17.65 -11.51
C GLU A 194 3.89 16.95 -10.99
N LEU A 195 3.18 17.59 -10.05
CA LEU A 195 1.94 17.05 -9.50
C LEU A 195 0.74 17.11 -10.46
N GLN A 196 0.80 17.85 -11.56
CA GLN A 196 -0.33 17.99 -12.51
C GLN A 196 -0.88 16.63 -12.97
N ALA A 197 -0.01 15.69 -13.32
CA ALA A 197 -0.43 14.36 -13.78
C ALA A 197 -1.10 13.54 -12.67
N THR A 198 -0.60 13.64 -11.44
CA THR A 198 -1.21 12.97 -10.28
C THR A 198 -2.60 13.57 -9.98
N VAL A 199 -2.73 14.90 -10.07
CA VAL A 199 -3.99 15.61 -9.89
C VAL A 199 -5.02 15.22 -10.94
N ASP A 200 -4.61 15.06 -12.21
CA ASP A 200 -5.51 14.63 -13.28
C ASP A 200 -6.11 13.25 -12.99
N GLU A 201 -5.31 12.30 -12.51
CA GLU A 201 -5.81 10.98 -12.11
C GLU A 201 -6.67 11.04 -10.83
N LEU A 202 -6.32 11.86 -9.82
CA LEU A 202 -7.17 12.06 -8.64
C LEU A 202 -8.56 12.59 -9.03
N LEU A 203 -8.64 13.61 -9.90
CA LEU A 203 -9.90 14.20 -10.37
C LEU A 203 -10.71 13.25 -11.26
N LYS A 204 -10.03 12.33 -11.96
CA LYS A 204 -10.68 11.29 -12.77
C LYS A 204 -11.46 10.31 -11.90
N TYR A 205 -10.87 9.85 -10.78
CA TYR A 205 -11.48 8.83 -9.93
C TYR A 205 -12.29 9.38 -8.75
N SER A 206 -11.94 10.57 -8.23
CA SER A 206 -12.57 11.12 -7.02
C SER A 206 -13.99 11.60 -7.26
N SER A 207 -14.88 11.14 -6.39
CA SER A 207 -16.25 11.58 -6.16
C SER A 207 -16.37 12.59 -5.02
N ILE A 208 -15.29 12.81 -4.26
CA ILE A 208 -15.20 13.78 -3.17
C ILE A 208 -14.23 14.93 -3.52
N PRO A 209 -14.21 16.04 -2.75
CA PRO A 209 -13.31 17.14 -3.03
C PRO A 209 -11.83 16.73 -2.97
N VAL A 210 -11.03 17.29 -3.88
CA VAL A 210 -9.58 17.07 -3.98
C VAL A 210 -8.80 18.26 -3.41
N MET A 211 -7.73 17.97 -2.65
CA MET A 211 -6.78 18.97 -2.13
C MET A 211 -5.35 18.78 -2.63
N VAL A 212 -4.59 19.88 -2.71
CA VAL A 212 -3.16 19.87 -3.10
C VAL A 212 -2.31 20.76 -2.20
N GLN A 213 -1.20 20.22 -1.69
CA GLN A 213 -0.16 20.97 -0.96
C GLN A 213 1.23 20.61 -1.55
N ALA A 214 1.61 21.27 -2.64
CA ALA A 214 2.88 21.01 -3.32
C ALA A 214 4.10 21.56 -2.54
N ASN A 215 5.29 21.05 -2.87
CA ASN A 215 6.54 21.67 -2.43
C ASN A 215 6.87 22.89 -3.31
N ALA A 216 7.66 23.84 -2.79
CA ALA A 216 8.22 24.95 -3.58
C ALA A 216 9.36 24.50 -4.54
N GLY A 217 9.41 23.22 -4.91
CA GLY A 217 10.52 22.57 -5.60
C GLY A 217 11.32 21.64 -4.68
N LEU A 218 12.36 21.00 -5.23
CA LEU A 218 13.32 20.25 -4.44
C LEU A 218 14.37 21.20 -3.85
N PRO A 219 14.93 20.91 -2.66
CA PRO A 219 15.96 21.75 -2.07
C PRO A 219 17.22 21.74 -2.95
N LYS A 220 17.61 22.92 -3.43
CA LYS A 220 18.87 23.17 -4.14
C LYS A 220 19.77 24.08 -3.35
N TYR A 221 21.04 24.12 -3.75
CA TYR A 221 22.06 24.80 -2.99
C TYR A 221 22.88 25.74 -3.87
N ILE A 222 22.84 27.04 -3.55
CA ILE A 222 23.72 28.07 -4.14
C ILE A 222 24.30 28.90 -3.00
N ASN A 223 25.62 29.19 -3.05
CA ASN A 223 26.30 30.14 -2.15
C ASN A 223 26.08 29.96 -0.64
N ASN A 224 26.14 28.73 -0.14
CA ASN A 224 25.93 28.41 1.28
C ASN A 224 24.51 28.60 1.84
N THR A 225 23.53 28.74 0.95
CA THR A 225 22.11 28.83 1.30
C THR A 225 21.33 27.75 0.56
N THR A 226 20.50 27.01 1.31
CA THR A 226 19.52 26.11 0.70
C THR A 226 18.34 26.94 0.23
N TYR A 227 17.99 26.85 -1.05
CA TYR A 227 16.84 27.54 -1.63
C TYR A 227 15.98 26.54 -2.40
N TYR A 228 14.73 26.93 -2.62
CA TYR A 228 13.75 26.16 -3.38
C TYR A 228 13.56 26.86 -4.73
N ASP A 229 13.47 26.08 -5.80
CA ASP A 229 13.62 26.60 -7.17
C ASP A 229 12.40 27.33 -7.73
N ILE A 230 11.23 27.13 -7.12
CA ILE A 230 9.97 27.62 -7.67
C ILE A 230 9.57 28.86 -6.89
N ASP A 231 9.50 30.01 -7.56
CA ASP A 231 9.08 31.26 -6.91
C ASP A 231 7.56 31.29 -6.65
N PRO A 232 7.06 32.22 -5.80
CA PRO A 232 5.64 32.32 -5.48
C PRO A 232 4.70 32.53 -6.67
N GLU A 233 5.14 33.20 -7.75
CA GLU A 233 4.31 33.47 -8.93
C GLU A 233 4.21 32.24 -9.82
N GLU A 234 5.33 31.55 -10.05
CA GLU A 234 5.34 30.26 -10.75
C GLU A 234 4.49 29.22 -10.01
N TYR A 235 4.63 29.15 -8.69
CA TYR A 235 3.86 28.23 -7.85
C TYR A 235 2.35 28.47 -7.98
N SER A 236 1.91 29.73 -7.84
CA SER A 236 0.47 30.06 -7.87
C SER A 236 -0.13 29.90 -9.27
N ARG A 237 0.64 30.13 -10.33
CA ARG A 237 0.23 29.88 -11.72
C ARG A 237 -0.09 28.41 -11.96
N GLU A 238 0.76 27.49 -11.53
CA GLU A 238 0.51 26.05 -11.69
C GLU A 238 -0.67 25.57 -10.85
N ILE A 239 -0.80 26.07 -9.61
CA ILE A 239 -1.95 25.73 -8.75
C ILE A 239 -3.26 26.27 -9.33
N ARG A 240 -3.26 27.45 -9.94
CA ARG A 240 -4.46 27.99 -10.61
C ARG A 240 -4.97 27.06 -11.72
N ILE A 241 -4.07 26.45 -12.49
CA ILE A 241 -4.45 25.44 -13.50
C ILE A 241 -5.17 24.26 -12.83
N MET A 242 -4.70 23.80 -11.66
CA MET A 242 -5.36 22.73 -10.91
C MET A 242 -6.75 23.14 -10.39
N ALA A 243 -6.91 24.40 -9.98
CA ALA A 243 -8.21 24.96 -9.60
C ALA A 243 -9.20 24.97 -10.76
N GLU A 244 -8.74 25.38 -11.95
CA GLU A 244 -9.55 25.36 -13.18
C GLU A 244 -9.92 23.93 -13.61
N LYS A 245 -9.13 22.92 -13.23
CA LYS A 245 -9.44 21.49 -13.44
C LYS A 245 -10.44 20.93 -12.41
N GLY A 246 -10.59 21.55 -11.24
CA GLY A 246 -11.57 21.16 -10.22
C GLY A 246 -11.01 20.79 -8.84
N VAL A 247 -9.73 21.03 -8.56
CA VAL A 247 -9.20 20.98 -7.18
C VAL A 247 -9.85 22.10 -6.37
N VAL A 248 -10.14 21.85 -5.09
CA VAL A 248 -10.93 22.77 -4.27
C VAL A 248 -10.19 23.37 -3.07
N ILE A 249 -9.14 22.70 -2.60
CA ILE A 249 -8.38 23.10 -1.42
C ILE A 249 -6.90 23.11 -1.79
N PHE A 250 -6.23 24.19 -1.43
CA PHE A 250 -4.85 24.46 -1.81
C PHE A 250 -4.04 24.89 -0.61
N GLY A 251 -2.78 24.49 -0.58
CA GLY A 251 -1.82 24.96 0.40
C GLY A 251 -0.39 24.79 -0.10
N GLY A 252 0.54 24.78 0.84
CA GLY A 252 1.96 24.58 0.59
C GLY A 252 2.54 23.59 1.59
N CYS A 253 3.51 22.80 1.14
CA CYS A 253 4.27 21.88 1.97
C CYS A 253 5.71 22.42 2.16
N CYS A 254 6.75 21.63 1.91
CA CYS A 254 8.14 22.03 2.15
C CYS A 254 8.57 23.21 1.26
N GLY A 255 9.30 24.15 1.86
CA GLY A 255 9.83 25.33 1.17
C GLY A 255 8.86 26.50 1.04
N THR A 256 7.56 26.28 1.28
CA THR A 256 6.54 27.33 1.18
C THR A 256 6.55 28.26 2.41
N THR A 257 6.34 29.55 2.16
CA THR A 257 6.30 30.63 3.17
C THR A 257 4.96 31.38 3.07
N PRO A 258 4.66 32.32 4.00
CA PRO A 258 3.48 33.19 3.89
C PRO A 258 3.39 33.94 2.55
N GLU A 259 4.52 34.22 1.89
CA GLU A 259 4.54 34.85 0.57
C GLU A 259 3.88 33.98 -0.51
N TYR A 260 4.11 32.65 -0.48
CA TYR A 260 3.48 31.70 -1.40
C TYR A 260 1.97 31.64 -1.16
N ILE A 261 1.53 31.62 0.10
CA ILE A 261 0.11 31.60 0.45
C ILE A 261 -0.59 32.90 0.03
N LYS A 262 0.09 34.04 0.15
CA LYS A 262 -0.42 35.31 -0.35
C LYS A 262 -0.54 35.34 -1.88
N SER A 263 0.49 34.88 -2.59
CA SER A 263 0.47 34.73 -4.05
C SER A 263 -0.67 33.82 -4.50
N LEU A 264 -0.80 32.66 -3.85
CA LEU A 264 -1.87 31.69 -4.08
C LEU A 264 -3.26 32.30 -3.85
N SER A 265 -3.47 32.94 -2.70
CA SER A 265 -4.75 33.59 -2.37
C SER A 265 -5.13 34.66 -3.39
N ASN A 266 -4.16 35.41 -3.90
CA ASN A 266 -4.40 36.40 -4.95
C ASN A 266 -4.73 35.75 -6.29
N ALA A 267 -3.99 34.71 -6.68
CA ALA A 267 -4.16 34.01 -7.96
C ALA A 267 -5.51 33.28 -8.07
N LEU A 268 -6.04 32.81 -6.94
CA LEU A 268 -7.33 32.10 -6.85
C LEU A 268 -8.52 33.04 -6.60
N ASN A 269 -8.29 34.31 -6.31
CA ASN A 269 -9.36 35.27 -6.04
C ASN A 269 -10.32 35.38 -7.23
N GLY A 270 -11.62 35.27 -6.97
CA GLY A 270 -12.67 35.30 -7.98
C GLY A 270 -12.97 33.98 -8.69
N LEU A 271 -12.21 32.91 -8.41
CA LEU A 271 -12.56 31.56 -8.87
C LEU A 271 -13.60 30.91 -7.94
N ASN A 272 -14.51 30.16 -8.53
CA ASN A 272 -15.47 29.33 -7.79
C ASN A 272 -15.11 27.85 -8.00
N PRO A 273 -15.16 27.01 -6.94
CA PRO A 273 -14.96 25.57 -7.08
C PRO A 273 -15.91 24.96 -8.10
N LEU A 274 -15.38 24.05 -8.94
CA LEU A 274 -16.22 23.28 -9.85
C LEU A 274 -17.15 22.34 -9.07
N LYS A 275 -18.30 22.02 -9.65
CA LYS A 275 -19.22 21.04 -9.07
C LYS A 275 -18.56 19.66 -9.07
N ILE A 276 -18.50 19.03 -7.90
CA ILE A 276 -18.01 17.67 -7.74
C ILE A 276 -19.04 16.69 -8.32
N ILE A 277 -18.56 15.75 -9.14
CA ILE A 277 -19.38 14.76 -9.84
C ILE A 277 -19.02 13.38 -9.32
N LYS A 278 -20.02 12.63 -8.86
CA LYS A 278 -19.85 11.26 -8.40
C LYS A 278 -19.40 10.34 -9.56
N LYS A 279 -18.33 9.58 -9.32
CA LYS A 279 -17.75 8.62 -10.26
C LYS A 279 -18.27 7.23 -9.90
N HIS A 280 -19.14 6.66 -10.72
CA HIS A 280 -19.81 5.39 -10.43
C HIS A 280 -18.94 4.15 -10.76
N PHE A 281 -17.69 4.15 -10.30
CA PHE A 281 -16.78 3.03 -10.54
C PHE A 281 -17.03 1.89 -9.55
N THR A 282 -17.17 0.66 -10.07
CA THR A 282 -17.16 -0.56 -9.26
C THR A 282 -15.73 -1.10 -9.20
N THR A 283 -15.12 -1.04 -8.03
CA THR A 283 -13.70 -1.41 -7.84
C THR A 283 -13.47 -2.27 -6.60
N ALA A 284 -12.53 -3.20 -6.74
CA ALA A 284 -11.86 -3.90 -5.65
C ALA A 284 -10.36 -3.60 -5.73
N THR A 285 -9.67 -3.51 -4.59
CA THR A 285 -8.25 -3.10 -4.57
C THR A 285 -7.43 -3.96 -3.63
N SER A 286 -6.17 -4.19 -3.99
CA SER A 286 -5.10 -4.53 -3.05
C SER A 286 -4.41 -3.25 -2.58
N SER A 287 -3.21 -3.35 -2.02
CA SER A 287 -2.40 -2.19 -1.65
C SER A 287 -1.82 -1.44 -2.86
N SER A 288 -1.69 -2.10 -4.02
CA SER A 288 -0.98 -1.59 -5.19
C SER A 288 -1.69 -1.79 -6.53
N LYS A 289 -2.82 -2.52 -6.56
CA LYS A 289 -3.58 -2.80 -7.79
C LYS A 289 -5.06 -2.56 -7.58
N THR A 290 -5.66 -1.83 -8.51
CA THR A 290 -7.12 -1.66 -8.62
C THR A 290 -7.66 -2.51 -9.76
N VAL A 291 -8.74 -3.26 -9.48
CA VAL A 291 -9.53 -3.97 -10.49
C VAL A 291 -10.85 -3.25 -10.68
N PHE A 292 -11.08 -2.75 -11.90
CA PHE A 292 -12.34 -2.13 -12.33
C PHE A 292 -13.26 -3.18 -12.95
N PHE A 293 -14.53 -3.19 -12.55
CA PHE A 293 -15.53 -4.08 -13.14
C PHE A 293 -16.37 -3.36 -14.21
N GLY A 294 -16.74 -4.08 -15.27
CA GLY A 294 -17.78 -3.69 -16.22
C GLY A 294 -17.31 -3.31 -17.62
N GLU A 295 -16.05 -2.92 -17.81
CA GLU A 295 -15.49 -2.72 -19.17
C GLU A 295 -15.09 -4.04 -19.82
N GLU A 296 -14.48 -4.92 -19.03
CA GLU A 296 -14.09 -6.26 -19.45
C GLU A 296 -14.41 -7.29 -18.38
N VAL A 297 -14.42 -8.56 -18.80
CA VAL A 297 -14.62 -9.70 -17.89
C VAL A 297 -13.43 -9.83 -16.95
N LYS A 298 -13.71 -9.93 -15.65
CA LYS A 298 -12.70 -10.07 -14.59
C LYS A 298 -12.72 -11.46 -13.97
N ILE A 299 -11.56 -12.04 -13.73
CA ILE A 299 -11.46 -13.44 -13.27
C ILE A 299 -11.22 -13.48 -11.76
N ILE A 300 -12.14 -14.12 -11.02
CA ILE A 300 -12.00 -14.39 -9.58
C ILE A 300 -11.55 -15.85 -9.43
N GLY A 301 -10.31 -16.06 -8.98
CA GLY A 301 -9.74 -17.39 -8.79
C GLY A 301 -10.35 -18.12 -7.58
N GLU A 302 -10.88 -19.33 -7.79
CA GLU A 302 -11.63 -20.09 -6.78
C GLU A 302 -10.79 -21.09 -5.96
N ARG A 303 -9.47 -21.16 -6.18
CA ARG A 303 -8.73 -22.35 -5.72
C ARG A 303 -8.45 -22.42 -4.23
N ILE A 304 -8.42 -21.28 -3.53
CA ILE A 304 -8.18 -21.22 -2.09
C ILE A 304 -9.52 -21.40 -1.37
N ASN A 305 -10.05 -22.62 -1.47
CA ASN A 305 -11.27 -23.04 -0.82
C ASN A 305 -11.14 -24.53 -0.40
N PRO A 306 -11.20 -24.85 0.91
CA PRO A 306 -10.98 -26.21 1.40
C PRO A 306 -12.06 -27.20 0.97
N THR A 307 -13.22 -26.74 0.46
CA THR A 307 -14.33 -27.60 0.07
C THR A 307 -13.91 -28.59 -1.02
N GLY A 308 -14.00 -29.89 -0.71
CA GLY A 308 -13.57 -30.97 -1.60
C GLY A 308 -12.06 -31.12 -1.82
N LYS A 309 -11.20 -30.30 -1.20
CA LYS A 309 -9.74 -30.28 -1.45
C LYS A 309 -8.93 -30.83 -0.28
N LYS A 310 -8.71 -32.16 -0.27
CA LYS A 310 -8.01 -32.86 0.83
C LYS A 310 -6.68 -32.21 1.26
N ARG A 311 -5.81 -31.89 0.29
CA ARG A 311 -4.49 -31.29 0.57
C ARG A 311 -4.56 -29.90 1.19
N LEU A 312 -5.49 -29.05 0.74
CA LEU A 312 -5.70 -27.73 1.34
C LEU A 312 -6.26 -27.85 2.77
N LYS A 313 -7.16 -28.81 3.01
CA LYS A 313 -7.67 -29.07 4.37
C LYS A 313 -6.55 -29.47 5.33
N GLU A 314 -5.67 -30.36 4.90
CA GLU A 314 -4.49 -30.80 5.68
C GLU A 314 -3.56 -29.61 5.95
N ALA A 315 -3.24 -28.82 4.92
CA ALA A 315 -2.38 -27.65 5.06
C ALA A 315 -2.92 -26.61 6.07
N LEU A 316 -4.23 -26.32 6.04
CA LEU A 316 -4.86 -25.40 7.00
C LEU A 316 -4.79 -25.93 8.44
N ARG A 317 -4.99 -27.24 8.65
CA ARG A 317 -4.88 -27.86 9.99
C ARG A 317 -3.46 -27.84 10.53
N GLU A 318 -2.49 -28.08 9.66
CA GLU A 318 -1.06 -28.06 9.98
C GLU A 318 -0.50 -26.64 10.09
N ASN A 319 -1.33 -25.60 9.87
CA ASN A 319 -0.90 -24.20 9.78
C ASN A 319 0.17 -23.95 8.70
N ASN A 320 0.20 -24.80 7.67
CA ASN A 320 1.11 -24.71 6.54
C ASN A 320 0.54 -23.76 5.47
N LEU A 321 0.80 -22.46 5.65
CA LEU A 321 0.31 -21.41 4.75
C LEU A 321 1.07 -21.34 3.42
N ASP A 322 2.24 -21.99 3.29
CA ASP A 322 2.96 -22.08 2.01
C ASP A 322 2.11 -22.71 0.91
N TYR A 323 1.24 -23.67 1.25
CA TYR A 323 0.30 -24.23 0.28
C TYR A 323 -0.71 -23.18 -0.20
N VAL A 324 -1.24 -22.37 0.71
CA VAL A 324 -2.17 -21.28 0.38
C VAL A 324 -1.49 -20.24 -0.52
N ILE A 325 -0.25 -19.87 -0.19
CA ILE A 325 0.55 -18.92 -0.96
C ILE A 325 0.83 -19.46 -2.37
N ARG A 326 1.23 -20.73 -2.51
CA ARG A 326 1.45 -21.34 -3.84
C ARG A 326 0.19 -21.33 -4.70
N GLU A 327 -0.96 -21.62 -4.12
CA GLU A 327 -2.25 -21.53 -4.83
C GLU A 327 -2.59 -20.08 -5.21
N ALA A 328 -2.21 -19.09 -4.39
CA ALA A 328 -2.38 -17.67 -4.73
C ALA A 328 -1.49 -17.25 -5.91
N ILE A 329 -0.20 -17.59 -5.86
CA ILE A 329 0.76 -17.31 -6.94
C ILE A 329 0.32 -18.00 -8.23
N SER A 330 0.00 -19.30 -8.17
CA SER A 330 -0.39 -20.07 -9.34
C SER A 330 -1.61 -19.47 -10.04
N GLN A 331 -2.58 -18.97 -9.27
CA GLN A 331 -3.77 -18.33 -9.84
C GLN A 331 -3.46 -16.95 -10.44
N GLN A 332 -2.59 -16.17 -9.80
CA GLN A 332 -2.11 -14.91 -10.38
C GLN A 332 -1.40 -15.14 -11.73
N ASP A 333 -0.50 -16.11 -11.77
CA ASP A 333 0.28 -16.45 -12.96
C ASP A 333 -0.60 -17.03 -14.08
N SER A 334 -1.67 -17.73 -13.73
CA SER A 334 -2.66 -18.23 -14.70
C SER A 334 -3.73 -17.22 -15.09
N GLY A 335 -3.60 -15.95 -14.66
CA GLY A 335 -4.44 -14.85 -15.14
C GLY A 335 -5.64 -14.50 -14.27
N SER A 336 -5.72 -14.96 -13.02
CA SER A 336 -6.66 -14.38 -12.05
C SER A 336 -6.36 -12.90 -11.83
N GLU A 337 -7.41 -12.11 -11.70
CA GLU A 337 -7.30 -10.69 -11.36
C GLU A 337 -7.69 -10.42 -9.91
N ILE A 338 -8.49 -11.31 -9.31
CA ILE A 338 -8.92 -11.30 -7.92
C ILE A 338 -8.79 -12.74 -7.39
N LEU A 339 -8.53 -12.92 -6.10
CA LEU A 339 -8.49 -14.23 -5.46
C LEU A 339 -9.60 -14.38 -4.42
N ASP A 340 -10.40 -15.43 -4.54
CA ASP A 340 -11.30 -15.88 -3.47
C ASP A 340 -10.51 -16.62 -2.40
N ILE A 341 -10.71 -16.22 -1.14
CA ILE A 341 -10.07 -16.80 0.04
C ILE A 341 -11.15 -17.30 0.98
N ASN A 342 -11.33 -18.61 1.03
CA ASN A 342 -12.11 -19.32 2.03
C ASN A 342 -11.17 -20.23 2.83
N VAL A 343 -11.23 -20.15 4.17
CA VAL A 343 -10.46 -21.01 5.08
C VAL A 343 -11.37 -21.78 6.04
N GLY A 344 -12.65 -21.88 5.73
CA GLY A 344 -13.67 -22.47 6.59
C GLY A 344 -13.45 -23.96 6.80
N LEU A 345 -13.10 -24.34 8.04
CA LEU A 345 -13.05 -25.72 8.51
C LEU A 345 -13.66 -25.83 9.90
N PRO A 346 -14.49 -26.85 10.20
CA PRO A 346 -15.13 -26.99 11.51
C PRO A 346 -14.15 -27.14 12.68
N ASP A 347 -12.95 -27.63 12.42
CA ASP A 347 -11.95 -28.04 13.40
C ASP A 347 -10.81 -27.03 13.60
N ILE A 348 -10.93 -25.81 13.07
CA ILE A 348 -9.94 -24.73 13.26
C ILE A 348 -10.60 -23.42 13.72
N ASN A 349 -9.80 -22.51 14.27
CA ASN A 349 -10.22 -21.14 14.49
C ASN A 349 -10.20 -20.37 13.16
N GLU A 350 -11.34 -20.32 12.47
CA GLU A 350 -11.49 -19.67 11.16
C GLU A 350 -11.03 -18.20 11.18
N LYS A 351 -11.33 -17.45 12.25
CA LYS A 351 -10.98 -16.03 12.36
C LYS A 351 -9.47 -15.82 12.39
N GLU A 352 -8.77 -16.58 13.21
CA GLU A 352 -7.32 -16.49 13.32
C GLU A 352 -6.63 -16.97 12.04
N MET A 353 -7.11 -18.07 11.46
CA MET A 353 -6.59 -18.58 10.20
C MET A 353 -6.81 -17.60 9.05
N MET A 354 -7.98 -16.96 8.95
CA MET A 354 -8.30 -15.99 7.90
C MET A 354 -7.38 -14.78 7.98
N ILE A 355 -7.18 -14.22 9.17
CA ILE A 355 -6.27 -13.08 9.38
C ILE A 355 -4.84 -13.45 8.93
N ARG A 356 -4.36 -14.64 9.31
CA ARG A 356 -3.03 -15.12 8.92
C ARG A 356 -2.94 -15.36 7.42
N ALA A 357 -3.91 -16.05 6.82
CA ALA A 357 -3.96 -16.31 5.39
C ALA A 357 -3.97 -15.01 4.56
N ILE A 358 -4.80 -14.03 4.93
CA ILE A 358 -4.82 -12.72 4.26
C ILE A 358 -3.47 -12.01 4.38
N THR A 359 -2.90 -11.96 5.58
CA THR A 359 -1.60 -11.30 5.85
C THR A 359 -0.49 -11.92 5.00
N GLU A 360 -0.44 -13.25 4.93
CA GLU A 360 0.55 -13.97 4.14
C GLU A 360 0.32 -13.77 2.63
N VAL A 361 -0.90 -13.99 2.14
CA VAL A 361 -1.23 -13.89 0.71
C VAL A 361 -0.97 -12.47 0.18
N GLN A 362 -1.43 -11.43 0.87
CA GLN A 362 -1.23 -10.04 0.43
C GLN A 362 0.25 -9.60 0.42
N SER A 363 1.13 -10.33 1.12
CA SER A 363 2.57 -10.05 1.10
C SER A 363 3.28 -10.60 -0.14
N VAL A 364 2.63 -11.51 -0.88
CA VAL A 364 3.22 -12.24 -2.02
C VAL A 364 2.55 -11.88 -3.34
N VAL A 365 1.23 -11.74 -3.37
CA VAL A 365 0.49 -11.39 -4.58
C VAL A 365 -0.04 -9.96 -4.53
N SER A 366 -0.16 -9.32 -5.69
CA SER A 366 -0.68 -7.95 -5.81
C SER A 366 -2.19 -7.91 -6.09
N LEU A 367 -2.86 -9.06 -6.17
CA LEU A 367 -4.27 -9.14 -6.53
C LEU A 367 -5.18 -8.73 -5.36
N PRO A 368 -6.30 -8.02 -5.63
CA PRO A 368 -7.35 -7.85 -4.64
C PRO A 368 -7.91 -9.19 -4.16
N LEU A 369 -8.38 -9.23 -2.92
CA LEU A 369 -8.95 -10.43 -2.31
C LEU A 369 -10.47 -10.32 -2.16
N GLN A 370 -11.14 -11.44 -2.45
CA GLN A 370 -12.51 -11.72 -2.06
C GLN A 370 -12.47 -12.59 -0.79
N ILE A 371 -12.94 -12.04 0.31
CA ILE A 371 -12.97 -12.69 1.62
C ILE A 371 -14.28 -13.47 1.71
N ASP A 372 -14.18 -14.81 1.67
CA ASP A 372 -15.31 -15.73 1.71
C ASP A 372 -15.43 -16.37 3.10
N SER A 373 -16.51 -16.01 3.81
CA SER A 373 -16.87 -16.62 5.08
C SER A 373 -18.37 -16.42 5.38
N SER A 374 -18.96 -17.40 6.06
CA SER A 374 -20.31 -17.29 6.64
C SER A 374 -20.32 -16.66 8.04
N ASN A 375 -19.15 -16.47 8.65
CA ASN A 375 -19.01 -15.96 10.01
C ASN A 375 -18.75 -14.44 10.01
N ILE A 376 -19.68 -13.69 10.61
CA ILE A 376 -19.64 -12.23 10.68
C ILE A 376 -18.40 -11.70 11.41
N ASP A 377 -17.94 -12.40 12.45
CA ASP A 377 -16.74 -12.01 13.19
C ASP A 377 -15.47 -12.17 12.36
N VAL A 378 -15.44 -13.16 11.46
CA VAL A 378 -14.36 -13.38 10.49
C VAL A 378 -14.37 -12.25 9.47
N LEU A 379 -15.53 -11.95 8.87
CA LEU A 379 -15.68 -10.87 7.89
C LEU A 379 -15.26 -9.51 8.46
N ASN A 380 -15.73 -9.17 9.66
CA ASN A 380 -15.39 -7.90 10.32
C ASN A 380 -13.88 -7.80 10.62
N ALA A 381 -13.26 -8.87 11.13
CA ALA A 381 -11.84 -8.88 11.47
C ALA A 381 -10.95 -8.83 10.21
N ALA A 382 -11.32 -9.58 9.17
CA ALA A 382 -10.64 -9.59 7.90
C ALA A 382 -10.74 -8.24 7.18
N ALA A 383 -11.94 -7.64 7.10
CA ALA A 383 -12.14 -6.32 6.49
C ALA A 383 -11.33 -5.21 7.19
N ARG A 384 -11.18 -5.30 8.53
CA ARG A 384 -10.39 -4.34 9.31
C ARG A 384 -8.91 -4.36 8.91
N ILE A 385 -8.29 -5.54 8.84
CA ILE A 385 -6.84 -5.72 8.61
C ILE A 385 -6.46 -5.86 7.14
N TYR A 386 -7.42 -5.95 6.23
CA TYR A 386 -7.11 -6.07 4.80
C TYR A 386 -6.46 -4.78 4.25
N ASN A 387 -5.34 -4.93 3.53
CA ASN A 387 -4.62 -3.81 2.94
C ASN A 387 -5.19 -3.44 1.55
N GLY A 388 -6.32 -2.71 1.55
CA GLY A 388 -7.06 -2.30 0.36
C GLY A 388 -8.57 -2.24 0.59
N LYS A 389 -9.35 -2.27 -0.49
CA LYS A 389 -10.81 -2.41 -0.52
C LYS A 389 -11.19 -3.85 -0.91
N PRO A 390 -11.60 -4.71 0.04
CA PRO A 390 -11.87 -6.11 -0.25
C PRO A 390 -13.26 -6.30 -0.87
N ILE A 391 -13.46 -7.48 -1.46
CA ILE A 391 -14.80 -8.00 -1.75
C ILE A 391 -15.23 -8.89 -0.59
N ILE A 392 -16.41 -8.67 -0.04
CA ILE A 392 -17.00 -9.53 1.00
C ILE A 392 -17.97 -10.51 0.34
N ASN A 393 -17.66 -11.80 0.46
CA ASN A 393 -18.51 -12.90 0.01
C ASN A 393 -19.05 -13.62 1.28
N SER A 394 -20.31 -13.41 1.67
CA SER A 394 -21.37 -12.66 0.97
C SER A 394 -22.47 -12.15 1.91
N VAL A 395 -23.38 -11.36 1.34
CA VAL A 395 -24.71 -11.06 1.89
C VAL A 395 -25.78 -11.82 1.10
N ASN A 396 -26.94 -12.07 1.70
CA ASN A 396 -28.10 -12.63 1.01
C ASN A 396 -29.39 -11.90 1.41
N GLY A 397 -30.51 -12.26 0.77
CA GLY A 397 -31.81 -11.62 0.93
C GLY A 397 -32.47 -11.84 2.29
N LYS A 398 -31.92 -12.69 3.16
CA LYS A 398 -32.44 -12.85 4.53
C LYS A 398 -32.21 -11.59 5.32
N LYS A 399 -33.22 -11.14 6.05
CA LYS A 399 -33.15 -9.91 6.85
C LYS A 399 -31.96 -9.90 7.84
N GLU A 400 -31.77 -11.00 8.56
CA GLU A 400 -30.67 -11.15 9.54
C GLU A 400 -29.28 -11.04 8.88
N SER A 401 -29.14 -11.54 7.66
CA SER A 401 -27.88 -11.46 6.90
C SER A 401 -27.55 -10.00 6.57
N MET A 402 -28.52 -9.28 6.00
CA MET A 402 -28.38 -7.86 5.66
C MET A 402 -28.08 -6.99 6.88
N GLU A 403 -28.81 -7.19 7.99
CA GLU A 403 -28.62 -6.42 9.23
C GLU A 403 -27.22 -6.60 9.86
N LYS A 404 -26.61 -7.77 9.69
CA LYS A 404 -25.26 -8.05 10.22
C LYS A 404 -24.15 -7.64 9.25
N VAL A 405 -24.32 -7.86 7.95
CA VAL A 405 -23.26 -7.66 6.95
C VAL A 405 -23.17 -6.19 6.53
N PHE A 406 -24.29 -5.49 6.28
CA PHE A 406 -24.23 -4.11 5.76
C PHE A 406 -23.50 -3.11 6.67
N PRO A 407 -23.59 -3.17 8.01
CA PRO A 407 -22.75 -2.33 8.87
C PRO A 407 -21.25 -2.50 8.61
N ILE A 408 -20.79 -3.73 8.34
CA ILE A 408 -19.39 -4.02 8.01
C ILE A 408 -19.04 -3.40 6.65
N ILE A 409 -19.88 -3.63 5.64
CA ILE A 409 -19.68 -3.09 4.29
C ILE A 409 -19.60 -1.56 4.32
N LYS A 410 -20.52 -0.91 5.04
CA LYS A 410 -20.54 0.55 5.17
C LYS A 410 -19.32 1.08 5.93
N LYS A 411 -18.93 0.40 7.01
CA LYS A 411 -17.82 0.82 7.87
C LYS A 411 -16.46 0.77 7.16
N TYR A 412 -16.19 -0.30 6.42
CA TYR A 412 -14.89 -0.49 5.76
C TYR A 412 -14.90 -0.18 4.26
N GLY A 413 -16.04 0.28 3.73
CA GLY A 413 -16.19 0.64 2.33
C GLY A 413 -16.06 -0.52 1.36
N CYS A 414 -16.44 -1.74 1.77
CA CYS A 414 -16.23 -2.95 0.98
C CYS A 414 -17.10 -2.99 -0.28
N LEU A 415 -16.66 -3.77 -1.27
CA LEU A 415 -17.53 -4.33 -2.29
C LEU A 415 -18.21 -5.58 -1.69
N VAL A 416 -19.48 -5.86 -2.00
CA VAL A 416 -20.18 -7.03 -1.44
C VAL A 416 -20.81 -7.89 -2.54
N VAL A 417 -20.63 -9.20 -2.43
CA VAL A 417 -21.37 -10.18 -3.24
C VAL A 417 -22.72 -10.45 -2.58
N ALA A 418 -23.80 -10.22 -3.30
CA ALA A 418 -25.17 -10.38 -2.89
C ALA A 418 -25.80 -11.58 -3.59
N LEU A 419 -26.01 -12.65 -2.84
CA LEU A 419 -26.61 -13.89 -3.31
C LEU A 419 -28.13 -13.74 -3.38
N THR A 420 -28.74 -14.09 -4.51
CA THR A 420 -30.20 -14.04 -4.67
C THR A 420 -30.90 -15.25 -4.04
N LEU A 421 -30.76 -15.40 -2.72
CA LEU A 421 -31.50 -16.36 -1.90
C LEU A 421 -32.08 -15.63 -0.68
N ASP A 422 -33.20 -16.09 -0.16
CA ASP A 422 -33.88 -15.53 1.01
C ASP A 422 -34.25 -16.64 2.02
N GLU A 423 -35.24 -16.39 2.88
CA GLU A 423 -35.76 -17.34 3.86
C GLU A 423 -36.31 -18.63 3.22
N ASP A 424 -36.85 -18.54 1.99
CA ASP A 424 -37.41 -19.66 1.24
C ASP A 424 -36.35 -20.41 0.41
N GLY A 425 -35.09 -19.95 0.45
CA GLY A 425 -33.96 -20.57 -0.23
C GLY A 425 -33.66 -19.96 -1.60
N ILE A 426 -33.19 -20.78 -2.55
CA ILE A 426 -32.80 -20.32 -3.88
C ILE A 426 -34.03 -20.33 -4.79
N PRO A 427 -34.43 -19.19 -5.40
CA PRO A 427 -35.59 -19.16 -6.27
C PRO A 427 -35.37 -19.92 -7.57
N THR A 428 -36.45 -20.55 -8.04
CA THR A 428 -36.49 -21.32 -9.28
C THR A 428 -36.72 -20.47 -10.53
N THR A 429 -37.10 -19.19 -10.39
CA THR A 429 -37.38 -18.29 -11.53
C THR A 429 -36.49 -17.05 -11.52
N SER A 430 -36.13 -16.60 -12.71
CA SER A 430 -35.36 -15.38 -12.95
C SER A 430 -36.04 -14.11 -12.41
N ALA A 431 -37.37 -14.02 -12.51
CA ALA A 431 -38.15 -12.92 -11.95
C ALA A 431 -38.03 -12.84 -10.43
N LYS A 432 -38.10 -13.97 -9.72
CA LYS A 432 -37.97 -13.97 -8.26
C LYS A 432 -36.55 -13.65 -7.81
N ARG A 433 -35.53 -14.05 -8.57
CA ARG A 433 -34.14 -13.64 -8.33
C ARG A 433 -33.96 -12.13 -8.45
N LEU A 434 -34.61 -11.50 -9.44
CA LEU A 434 -34.66 -10.04 -9.56
C LEU A 434 -35.33 -9.39 -8.35
N GLU A 435 -36.44 -9.94 -7.85
CA GLU A 435 -37.11 -9.42 -6.64
C GLU A 435 -36.18 -9.43 -5.43
N ILE A 436 -35.46 -10.55 -5.19
CA ILE A 436 -34.50 -10.64 -4.09
C ILE A 436 -33.35 -9.66 -4.29
N ALA A 437 -32.78 -9.59 -5.49
CA ALA A 437 -31.73 -8.62 -5.81
C ALA A 437 -32.18 -7.18 -5.54
N SER A 438 -33.41 -6.83 -5.94
CA SER A 438 -34.05 -5.56 -5.62
C SER A 438 -34.12 -5.31 -4.12
N THR A 439 -34.60 -6.28 -3.34
CA THR A 439 -34.68 -6.13 -1.87
C THR A 439 -33.30 -5.88 -1.25
N ILE A 440 -32.27 -6.60 -1.69
CA ILE A 440 -30.90 -6.42 -1.18
C ILE A 440 -30.36 -5.03 -1.54
N ILE A 441 -30.50 -4.60 -2.80
CA ILE A 441 -30.01 -3.31 -3.28
C ILE A 441 -30.69 -2.14 -2.57
N GLU A 442 -32.03 -2.17 -2.45
CA GLU A 442 -32.76 -1.09 -1.76
C GLU A 442 -32.46 -1.08 -0.25
N SER A 443 -32.28 -2.25 0.36
CA SER A 443 -31.84 -2.33 1.75
C SER A 443 -30.44 -1.74 1.93
N ALA A 444 -29.49 -2.09 1.06
CA ALA A 444 -28.13 -1.55 1.10
C ALA A 444 -28.11 -0.01 0.98
N LYS A 445 -28.95 0.57 0.12
CA LYS A 445 -29.12 2.03 0.00
C LYS A 445 -29.53 2.68 1.32
N SER A 446 -30.40 2.03 2.10
CA SER A 446 -30.81 2.55 3.42
C SER A 446 -29.66 2.60 4.45
N TYR A 447 -28.61 1.79 4.26
CA TYR A 447 -27.36 1.84 5.03
C TYR A 447 -26.32 2.80 4.42
N GLY A 448 -26.66 3.51 3.35
CA GLY A 448 -25.75 4.40 2.64
C GLY A 448 -24.67 3.66 1.84
N ILE A 449 -24.95 2.42 1.42
CA ILE A 449 -24.10 1.65 0.50
C ILE A 449 -24.62 1.89 -0.93
N PRO A 450 -23.78 2.41 -1.83
CA PRO A 450 -24.23 2.70 -3.19
C PRO A 450 -24.27 1.45 -4.07
N GLU A 451 -25.04 1.50 -5.16
CA GLU A 451 -25.21 0.36 -6.09
C GLU A 451 -23.88 -0.13 -6.68
N GLU A 452 -22.94 0.79 -6.97
CA GLU A 452 -21.63 0.42 -7.50
C GLU A 452 -20.77 -0.40 -6.53
N ASN A 453 -21.14 -0.48 -5.24
CA ASN A 453 -20.52 -1.35 -4.24
C ASN A 453 -21.25 -2.70 -4.06
N ILE A 454 -22.14 -3.08 -4.97
CA ILE A 454 -22.88 -4.34 -4.92
C ILE A 454 -22.63 -5.15 -6.19
N LEU A 455 -22.17 -6.39 -5.99
CA LEU A 455 -22.07 -7.42 -7.01
C LEU A 455 -23.22 -8.41 -6.80
N ILE A 456 -24.00 -8.73 -7.82
CA ILE A 456 -25.09 -9.71 -7.67
C ILE A 456 -24.62 -11.08 -8.16
N ASP A 457 -24.85 -12.11 -7.35
CA ASP A 457 -24.76 -13.52 -7.75
C ASP A 457 -26.18 -14.10 -7.83
N PRO A 458 -26.70 -14.35 -9.06
CA PRO A 458 -28.01 -14.97 -9.24
C PRO A 458 -28.08 -16.43 -8.78
N LEU A 459 -26.97 -17.06 -8.38
CA LEU A 459 -26.80 -18.44 -7.93
C LEU A 459 -27.04 -19.50 -8.99
N VAL A 460 -26.02 -20.30 -9.28
CA VAL A 460 -26.18 -21.49 -10.14
C VAL A 460 -26.70 -22.66 -9.32
N LEU A 461 -27.80 -23.26 -9.76
CA LEU A 461 -28.23 -24.59 -9.29
C LEU A 461 -27.57 -25.68 -10.12
N THR A 462 -27.23 -26.79 -9.47
CA THR A 462 -26.62 -27.94 -10.13
C THR A 462 -27.58 -28.60 -11.10
N ALA A 463 -27.14 -28.81 -12.34
CA ALA A 463 -27.99 -29.34 -13.42
C ALA A 463 -28.51 -30.76 -13.15
N SER A 464 -27.77 -31.58 -12.39
CA SER A 464 -28.22 -32.91 -11.98
C SER A 464 -29.34 -32.90 -10.94
N ALA A 465 -29.47 -31.81 -10.18
CA ALA A 465 -30.50 -31.65 -9.16
C ALA A 465 -31.77 -31.00 -9.72
N ASP A 466 -31.61 -29.93 -10.52
CA ASP A 466 -32.72 -29.24 -11.17
C ASP A 466 -32.27 -28.60 -12.49
N GLN A 467 -32.46 -29.34 -13.59
CA GLN A 467 -32.02 -28.91 -14.92
C GLN A 467 -32.81 -27.68 -15.43
N ALA A 468 -34.07 -27.51 -15.03
CA ALA A 468 -34.91 -26.42 -15.52
C ALA A 468 -34.42 -25.06 -14.99
N ALA A 469 -33.90 -25.03 -13.76
CA ALA A 469 -33.42 -23.81 -13.12
C ALA A 469 -32.06 -23.29 -13.65
N VAL A 470 -31.31 -24.10 -14.40
CA VAL A 470 -29.99 -23.74 -14.95
C VAL A 470 -30.07 -22.49 -15.83
N MET A 471 -31.08 -22.43 -16.72
CA MET A 471 -31.30 -21.30 -17.62
C MET A 471 -31.92 -20.10 -16.91
N GLU A 472 -32.65 -20.30 -15.81
CA GLU A 472 -33.23 -19.19 -15.04
C GLU A 472 -32.16 -18.33 -14.38
N THR A 473 -31.01 -18.91 -14.01
CA THR A 473 -29.82 -18.15 -13.61
C THR A 473 -29.38 -17.19 -14.71
N LEU A 474 -29.22 -17.69 -15.94
CA LEU A 474 -28.73 -16.87 -17.06
C LEU A 474 -29.73 -15.79 -17.45
N LYS A 475 -31.03 -16.11 -17.45
CA LYS A 475 -32.10 -15.14 -17.73
C LYS A 475 -32.18 -14.02 -16.68
N ALA A 476 -31.81 -14.29 -15.43
CA ALA A 476 -31.79 -13.27 -14.39
C ALA A 476 -30.73 -12.17 -14.63
N ILE A 477 -29.60 -12.52 -15.24
CA ILE A 477 -28.47 -11.60 -15.51
C ILE A 477 -28.93 -10.32 -16.26
N PRO A 478 -29.50 -10.40 -17.47
CA PRO A 478 -29.96 -9.20 -18.18
C PRO A 478 -31.12 -8.50 -17.48
N LEU A 479 -32.01 -9.24 -16.80
CA LEU A 479 -33.12 -8.63 -16.05
C LEU A 479 -32.61 -7.71 -14.94
N ILE A 480 -31.63 -8.17 -14.15
CA ILE A 480 -31.02 -7.40 -13.07
C ILE A 480 -30.28 -6.18 -13.62
N LYS A 481 -29.43 -6.37 -14.63
CA LYS A 481 -28.65 -5.28 -15.25
C LYS A 481 -29.52 -4.24 -15.97
N SER A 482 -30.73 -4.63 -16.43
CA SER A 482 -31.66 -3.68 -17.04
C SER A 482 -32.30 -2.71 -16.04
N LYS A 483 -32.37 -3.10 -14.76
CA LYS A 483 -33.01 -2.32 -13.70
C LYS A 483 -32.00 -1.54 -12.85
N TYR A 484 -30.80 -2.09 -12.64
CA TYR A 484 -29.78 -1.54 -11.76
C TYR A 484 -28.41 -1.49 -12.43
N ASN A 485 -27.60 -0.50 -12.08
CA ASN A 485 -26.22 -0.39 -12.56
C ASN A 485 -25.28 -1.21 -11.65
N VAL A 486 -25.52 -2.52 -11.59
CA VAL A 486 -24.72 -3.48 -10.81
C VAL A 486 -23.93 -4.39 -11.73
N LYS A 487 -22.90 -5.04 -11.17
CA LYS A 487 -22.12 -6.05 -11.88
C LYS A 487 -22.51 -7.43 -11.39
N ILE A 488 -22.38 -8.42 -12.27
CA ILE A 488 -22.79 -9.80 -12.03
C ILE A 488 -21.55 -10.66 -11.81
N VAL A 489 -21.54 -11.37 -10.69
CA VAL A 489 -20.58 -12.43 -10.39
C VAL A 489 -21.28 -13.78 -10.41
N LEU A 490 -20.54 -14.85 -10.71
CA LEU A 490 -21.16 -16.18 -10.73
C LEU A 490 -20.15 -17.30 -10.53
N GLY A 491 -20.42 -18.19 -9.58
CA GLY A 491 -19.74 -19.49 -9.45
C GLY A 491 -20.17 -20.48 -10.51
N THR A 492 -19.60 -20.40 -11.71
CA THR A 492 -20.01 -21.22 -12.87
C THR A 492 -19.70 -22.72 -12.71
N SER A 493 -18.73 -23.08 -11.88
CA SER A 493 -18.29 -24.45 -11.63
C SER A 493 -19.36 -25.34 -10.95
N ASN A 494 -20.38 -24.73 -10.34
CA ASN A 494 -21.43 -25.42 -9.58
C ASN A 494 -22.46 -26.15 -10.47
N VAL A 495 -22.58 -25.75 -11.74
CA VAL A 495 -23.55 -26.31 -12.69
C VAL A 495 -23.36 -27.81 -12.90
N SER A 496 -22.13 -28.29 -12.83
CA SER A 496 -21.73 -29.65 -13.25
C SER A 496 -21.61 -30.66 -12.11
N PHE A 497 -21.89 -30.30 -10.86
CA PHE A 497 -21.79 -31.25 -9.75
C PHE A 497 -22.66 -32.51 -10.00
N GLY A 498 -22.12 -33.69 -9.69
CA GLY A 498 -22.80 -34.97 -9.91
C GLY A 498 -22.87 -35.46 -11.37
N LEU A 499 -22.31 -34.73 -12.36
CA LEU A 499 -22.31 -35.12 -13.77
C LEU A 499 -20.92 -35.52 -14.29
N PRO A 500 -20.83 -36.44 -15.27
CA PRO A 500 -19.56 -36.79 -15.92
C PRO A 500 -19.06 -35.65 -16.82
N ASN A 501 -17.76 -35.67 -17.14
CA ASN A 501 -17.10 -34.68 -18.00
C ASN A 501 -17.42 -33.22 -17.61
N ARG A 502 -17.26 -32.91 -16.32
CA ARG A 502 -17.52 -31.57 -15.74
C ARG A 502 -16.84 -30.44 -16.49
N LYS A 503 -15.62 -30.69 -17.00
CA LYS A 503 -14.84 -29.73 -17.78
C LYS A 503 -15.65 -29.18 -18.97
N LEU A 504 -16.24 -30.06 -19.77
CA LEU A 504 -17.06 -29.66 -20.92
C LEU A 504 -18.27 -28.84 -20.50
N LEU A 505 -19.04 -29.32 -19.51
CA LEU A 505 -20.22 -28.62 -19.02
C LEU A 505 -19.88 -27.23 -18.46
N ASN A 506 -18.82 -27.11 -17.67
CA ASN A 506 -18.37 -25.84 -17.12
C ASN A 506 -17.96 -24.87 -18.23
N THR A 507 -17.19 -25.31 -19.23
CA THR A 507 -16.78 -24.45 -20.35
C THR A 507 -17.96 -23.97 -21.19
N THR A 508 -18.93 -24.85 -21.47
CA THR A 508 -20.14 -24.48 -22.23
C THR A 508 -21.01 -23.50 -21.44
N TYR A 509 -21.24 -23.77 -20.16
CA TYR A 509 -22.06 -22.90 -19.32
C TYR A 509 -21.40 -21.53 -19.09
N LEU A 510 -20.08 -21.49 -18.90
CA LEU A 510 -19.32 -20.25 -18.81
C LEU A 510 -19.46 -19.41 -20.08
N ALA A 511 -19.29 -20.01 -21.26
CA ALA A 511 -19.48 -19.30 -22.54
C ALA A 511 -20.89 -18.70 -22.66
N MET A 512 -21.92 -19.46 -22.24
CA MET A 512 -23.30 -18.97 -22.21
C MET A 512 -23.46 -17.82 -21.20
N ALA A 513 -22.93 -17.95 -19.99
CA ALA A 513 -23.04 -16.91 -18.96
C ALA A 513 -22.38 -15.59 -19.39
N LEU A 514 -21.21 -15.66 -20.03
CA LEU A 514 -20.52 -14.51 -20.61
C LEU A 514 -21.38 -13.84 -21.69
N ALA A 515 -21.99 -14.62 -22.59
CA ALA A 515 -22.90 -14.10 -23.61
C ALA A 515 -24.16 -13.41 -23.03
N TYR A 516 -24.63 -13.84 -21.85
CA TYR A 516 -25.74 -13.19 -21.13
C TYR A 516 -25.32 -11.95 -20.34
N GLY A 517 -24.02 -11.65 -20.26
CA GLY A 517 -23.50 -10.43 -19.64
C GLY A 517 -22.89 -10.61 -18.25
N LEU A 518 -22.38 -11.81 -17.93
CA LEU A 518 -21.55 -12.06 -16.74
C LEU A 518 -20.31 -11.15 -16.74
N ASP A 519 -20.09 -10.40 -15.66
CA ASP A 519 -18.95 -9.48 -15.53
C ASP A 519 -17.73 -10.15 -14.89
N ALA A 520 -17.95 -11.06 -13.93
CA ALA A 520 -16.84 -11.74 -13.26
C ALA A 520 -17.15 -13.19 -12.84
N PRO A 521 -16.67 -14.22 -13.58
CA PRO A 521 -16.76 -15.59 -13.12
C PRO A 521 -15.87 -15.85 -11.90
N ILE A 522 -16.42 -16.54 -10.90
CA ILE A 522 -15.64 -17.26 -9.88
C ILE A 522 -15.33 -18.64 -10.48
N THR A 523 -14.04 -18.88 -10.77
CA THR A 523 -13.63 -20.04 -11.56
C THR A 523 -12.17 -20.44 -11.33
N ASP A 524 -11.81 -21.66 -11.74
CA ASP A 524 -10.44 -22.16 -11.67
C ASP A 524 -9.61 -21.61 -12.85
N SER A 525 -8.82 -20.56 -12.59
CA SER A 525 -7.94 -19.95 -13.60
C SER A 525 -6.78 -20.86 -14.02
N THR A 526 -6.45 -21.91 -13.27
CA THR A 526 -5.41 -22.89 -13.66
C THR A 526 -5.92 -23.92 -14.67
N ASN A 527 -7.21 -23.91 -14.97
CA ASN A 527 -7.81 -24.76 -16.00
C ASN A 527 -7.80 -24.03 -17.35
N GLU A 528 -6.84 -24.39 -18.20
CA GLU A 528 -6.68 -23.77 -19.52
C GLU A 528 -7.95 -23.74 -20.36
N ALA A 529 -8.81 -24.75 -20.31
CA ALA A 529 -10.03 -24.71 -21.15
C ALA A 529 -11.05 -23.67 -20.68
N LEU A 530 -11.11 -23.36 -19.38
CA LEU A 530 -11.95 -22.27 -18.87
C LEU A 530 -11.36 -20.92 -19.29
N MET A 531 -10.04 -20.79 -19.20
CA MET A 531 -9.34 -19.58 -19.64
C MET A 531 -9.42 -19.38 -21.15
N ASP A 532 -9.39 -20.45 -21.95
CA ASP A 532 -9.58 -20.42 -23.40
C ASP A 532 -10.94 -19.83 -23.78
N VAL A 533 -12.00 -20.23 -23.07
CA VAL A 533 -13.34 -19.68 -23.25
C VAL A 533 -13.36 -18.19 -22.95
N ILE A 534 -12.74 -17.75 -21.85
CA ILE A 534 -12.71 -16.33 -21.47
C ILE A 534 -11.89 -15.51 -22.47
N ARG A 535 -10.69 -15.96 -22.85
CA ARG A 535 -9.84 -15.28 -23.84
C ARG A 535 -10.54 -15.17 -25.20
N SER A 536 -11.16 -16.26 -25.66
CA SER A 536 -11.96 -16.27 -26.89
C SER A 536 -13.13 -15.30 -26.80
N PHE A 537 -13.86 -15.31 -25.68
CA PHE A 537 -14.96 -14.37 -25.45
C PHE A 537 -14.47 -12.92 -25.48
N LYS A 538 -13.34 -12.59 -24.83
CA LYS A 538 -12.79 -11.23 -24.84
C LYS A 538 -12.49 -10.74 -26.26
N VAL A 539 -12.01 -11.60 -27.16
CA VAL A 539 -11.86 -11.25 -28.59
C VAL A 539 -13.22 -10.98 -29.23
N LEU A 540 -14.15 -11.94 -29.12
CA LEU A 540 -15.47 -11.86 -29.76
C LEU A 540 -16.31 -10.68 -29.26
N ALA A 541 -16.18 -10.33 -27.98
CA ALA A 541 -16.83 -9.21 -27.34
C ALA A 541 -16.09 -7.87 -27.53
N ASN A 542 -15.01 -7.84 -28.32
CA ASN A 542 -14.18 -6.66 -28.57
C ASN A 542 -13.61 -6.03 -27.28
N GLN A 543 -13.29 -6.86 -26.28
CA GLN A 543 -12.57 -6.50 -25.06
C GLN A 543 -11.06 -6.62 -25.26
N ASP A 544 -10.59 -7.65 -25.96
CA ASP A 544 -9.19 -7.78 -26.40
C ASP A 544 -8.97 -7.02 -27.73
N LYS A 545 -8.57 -5.75 -27.63
CA LYS A 545 -8.36 -4.88 -28.81
C LYS A 545 -7.25 -5.43 -29.70
N ASP A 546 -7.53 -5.48 -30.99
CA ASP A 546 -6.67 -6.09 -32.03
C ASP A 546 -6.33 -7.57 -31.75
N SER A 547 -7.07 -8.25 -30.87
CA SER A 547 -6.80 -9.63 -30.42
C SER A 547 -5.37 -9.83 -29.88
N ARG A 548 -4.76 -8.79 -29.28
CA ARG A 548 -3.34 -8.81 -28.89
C ARG A 548 -3.04 -9.91 -27.91
N ASN A 549 -3.84 -10.04 -26.85
CA ASN A 549 -3.59 -11.04 -25.82
C ASN A 549 -3.84 -12.46 -26.36
N TYR A 550 -4.88 -12.61 -27.18
CA TYR A 550 -5.17 -13.87 -27.85
C TYR A 550 -4.04 -14.30 -28.79
N ILE A 551 -3.57 -13.42 -29.67
CA ILE A 551 -2.44 -13.72 -30.58
C ILE A 551 -1.16 -13.99 -29.79
N HIS A 552 -0.88 -13.23 -28.71
CA HIS A 552 0.28 -13.51 -27.86
C HIS A 552 0.21 -14.93 -27.26
N THR A 553 -0.97 -15.35 -26.81
CA THR A 553 -1.18 -16.66 -26.18
C THR A 553 -1.16 -17.82 -27.19
N TYR A 554 -1.80 -17.66 -28.35
CA TYR A 554 -2.00 -18.77 -29.32
C TYR A 554 -1.18 -18.66 -30.62
N GLY A 555 -0.52 -17.54 -30.87
CA GLY A 555 0.15 -17.24 -32.15
C GLY A 555 1.36 -18.12 -32.45
N ASN A 556 1.95 -18.75 -31.44
CA ASN A 556 3.12 -19.63 -31.56
C ASN A 556 2.79 -21.11 -31.24
N ILE A 557 1.53 -21.53 -31.31
CA ILE A 557 1.16 -22.94 -31.11
C ILE A 557 1.49 -23.75 -32.38
N VAL A 558 2.79 -23.92 -32.62
CA VAL A 558 3.34 -25.12 -33.27
C VAL A 558 3.87 -25.98 -32.14
N ALA A 559 3.47 -27.25 -32.15
CA ALA A 559 3.60 -28.18 -31.03
C ALA A 559 5.01 -28.23 -30.41
N GLU A 560 5.13 -27.74 -29.18
CA GLU A 560 6.17 -28.18 -28.26
C GLU A 560 5.53 -28.69 -26.97
N SER A 561 5.78 -29.96 -26.70
CA SER A 561 5.59 -30.61 -25.42
C SER A 561 6.32 -29.84 -24.33
N THR A 562 5.56 -29.19 -23.45
CA THR A 562 6.06 -28.60 -22.22
C THR A 562 6.50 -29.74 -21.31
N VAL A 563 7.80 -30.02 -21.33
CA VAL A 563 8.47 -30.65 -20.21
C VAL A 563 8.42 -29.62 -19.09
N LEU A 564 7.53 -29.82 -18.12
CA LEU A 564 7.67 -29.22 -16.80
C LEU A 564 9.00 -29.71 -16.24
N SER A 565 10.02 -28.84 -16.24
CA SER A 565 11.22 -29.09 -15.47
C SER A 565 10.83 -29.13 -14.00
N SER A 566 11.26 -30.20 -13.36
CA SER A 566 11.03 -30.56 -11.97
C SER A 566 11.21 -29.41 -10.98
N ASN A 567 10.33 -29.39 -9.98
CA ASN A 567 10.55 -28.81 -8.66
C ASN A 567 12.01 -29.00 -8.20
N ASP A 568 12.63 -27.89 -7.77
CA ASP A 568 13.84 -27.76 -6.91
C ASP A 568 14.83 -26.68 -7.40
N ASP A 569 14.37 -25.56 -8.00
CA ASP A 569 15.25 -24.39 -8.20
C ASP A 569 15.09 -23.41 -7.02
N LEU A 570 16.13 -23.29 -6.18
CA LEU A 570 16.18 -22.33 -5.08
C LEU A 570 15.94 -20.89 -5.57
N LYS A 571 16.36 -20.58 -6.80
CA LYS A 571 16.18 -19.26 -7.41
C LYS A 571 14.71 -18.90 -7.55
N ASP A 572 13.90 -19.79 -8.13
CA ASP A 572 12.45 -19.59 -8.30
C ASP A 572 11.72 -19.53 -6.96
N ILE A 573 12.14 -20.34 -5.98
CA ILE A 573 11.55 -20.36 -4.64
C ILE A 573 11.79 -19.01 -3.94
N ILE A 574 12.98 -18.43 -4.08
CA ILE A 574 13.31 -17.09 -3.55
C ILE A 574 12.50 -16.01 -4.27
N ILE A 575 12.41 -16.05 -5.61
CA ILE A 575 11.61 -15.10 -6.41
C ILE A 575 10.12 -15.15 -6.01
N LYS A 576 9.61 -16.32 -5.65
CA LYS A 576 8.22 -16.55 -5.22
C LYS A 576 7.99 -16.27 -3.73
N GLY A 577 9.03 -16.02 -2.93
CA GLY A 577 8.90 -15.70 -1.52
C GLY A 577 8.43 -16.86 -0.61
N LEU A 578 8.79 -18.10 -0.94
CA LEU A 578 8.38 -19.34 -0.25
C LEU A 578 9.40 -19.75 0.83
N LYS A 579 9.20 -19.29 2.08
CA LYS A 579 10.17 -19.40 3.19
C LYS A 579 10.51 -20.84 3.60
N ASP A 580 9.52 -21.69 3.84
CA ASP A 580 9.79 -23.03 4.36
C ASP A 580 10.41 -23.93 3.28
N GLU A 581 10.05 -23.72 2.01
CA GLU A 581 10.69 -24.40 0.88
C GLU A 581 12.13 -23.93 0.68
N ALA A 582 12.40 -22.62 0.78
CA ALA A 582 13.74 -22.08 0.62
C ALA A 582 14.70 -22.70 1.64
N LYS A 583 14.24 -22.86 2.90
CA LYS A 583 14.98 -23.58 3.94
C LYS A 583 15.24 -25.05 3.59
N LYS A 584 14.24 -25.78 3.08
CA LYS A 584 14.39 -27.21 2.75
C LYS A 584 15.34 -27.43 1.58
N VAL A 585 15.19 -26.64 0.52
CA VAL A 585 16.01 -26.77 -0.70
C VAL A 585 17.44 -26.29 -0.46
N SER A 586 17.65 -25.21 0.30
CA SER A 586 19.00 -24.74 0.63
C SER A 586 19.81 -25.78 1.42
N LEU A 587 19.18 -26.49 2.35
CA LEU A 587 19.82 -27.57 3.11
C LEU A 587 20.20 -28.78 2.26
N LYS A 588 19.44 -29.05 1.18
CA LYS A 588 19.71 -30.10 0.19
C LYS A 588 20.85 -29.69 -0.76
N LEU A 589 20.90 -28.44 -1.18
CA LEU A 589 21.98 -27.93 -2.05
C LEU A 589 23.36 -27.96 -1.37
N LEU A 590 23.43 -27.90 -0.04
CA LEU A 590 24.68 -28.09 0.71
C LEU A 590 25.33 -29.47 0.57
N GLU A 591 24.62 -30.46 0.02
CA GLU A 591 25.18 -31.76 -0.33
C GLU A 591 26.03 -31.71 -1.61
N GLN A 592 25.82 -30.71 -2.47
CA GLN A 592 26.42 -30.62 -3.81
C GLN A 592 27.30 -29.37 -3.99
N TYR A 593 27.00 -28.30 -3.28
CA TYR A 593 27.66 -27.00 -3.40
C TYR A 593 28.24 -26.55 -2.05
N ASN A 594 29.30 -25.74 -2.09
CA ASN A 594 29.76 -25.06 -0.90
C ASN A 594 28.81 -23.87 -0.55
N PRO A 595 28.82 -23.37 0.69
CA PRO A 595 27.91 -22.30 1.10
C PRO A 595 28.00 -21.03 0.24
N ILE A 596 29.19 -20.68 -0.24
CA ILE A 596 29.42 -19.45 -1.00
C ILE A 596 28.93 -19.57 -2.46
N GLU A 597 29.05 -20.75 -3.05
CA GLU A 597 28.48 -21.09 -4.37
C GLU A 597 26.95 -21.00 -4.34
N ILE A 598 26.30 -21.52 -3.29
CA ILE A 598 24.84 -21.42 -3.17
C ILE A 598 24.39 -19.95 -3.15
N VAL A 599 25.10 -19.11 -2.39
CA VAL A 599 24.82 -17.67 -2.30
C VAL A 599 25.07 -16.99 -3.66
N ASN A 600 26.22 -17.23 -4.28
CA ASN A 600 26.63 -16.53 -5.50
C ASN A 600 25.89 -16.99 -6.77
N GLU A 601 25.59 -18.28 -6.91
CA GLU A 601 24.99 -18.85 -8.12
C GLU A 601 23.45 -18.89 -8.08
N PHE A 602 22.85 -18.97 -6.89
CA PHE A 602 21.39 -19.12 -6.75
C PHE A 602 20.74 -17.91 -6.09
N MET A 603 21.25 -17.46 -4.94
CA MET A 603 20.58 -16.45 -4.12
C MET A 603 20.75 -15.03 -4.68
N ILE A 604 21.99 -14.61 -4.99
CA ILE A 604 22.26 -13.29 -5.56
C ILE A 604 21.53 -13.11 -6.92
N PRO A 605 21.59 -14.07 -7.87
CA PRO A 605 20.85 -13.94 -9.13
C PRO A 605 19.33 -13.93 -8.96
N ALA A 606 18.78 -14.60 -7.94
CA ALA A 606 17.35 -14.49 -7.62
C ALA A 606 16.99 -13.07 -7.20
N LEU A 607 17.78 -12.47 -6.31
CA LEU A 607 17.57 -11.12 -5.80
C LEU A 607 17.77 -10.06 -6.89
N ASP A 608 18.72 -10.26 -7.80
CA ASP A 608 18.91 -9.39 -8.96
C ASP A 608 17.65 -9.35 -9.84
N ILE A 609 17.03 -10.51 -10.13
CA ILE A 609 15.76 -10.59 -10.88
C ILE A 609 14.63 -9.89 -10.13
N VAL A 610 14.50 -10.11 -8.82
CA VAL A 610 13.47 -9.45 -7.99
C VAL A 610 13.70 -7.92 -8.03
N GLY A 611 14.94 -7.46 -7.95
CA GLY A 611 15.30 -6.05 -8.07
C GLY A 611 14.93 -5.45 -9.44
N GLU A 612 15.20 -6.18 -10.54
CA GLU A 612 14.78 -5.77 -11.89
C GLU A 612 13.26 -5.70 -12.04
N LYS A 613 12.53 -6.69 -11.51
CA LYS A 613 11.06 -6.69 -11.53
C LYS A 613 10.48 -5.51 -10.73
N TYR A 614 11.12 -5.13 -9.62
CA TYR A 614 10.72 -3.97 -8.82
C TYR A 614 10.93 -2.65 -9.58
N GLU A 615 12.05 -2.49 -10.29
CA GLU A 615 12.29 -1.31 -11.14
C GLU A 615 11.29 -1.21 -12.30
N LYS A 616 10.96 -2.34 -12.92
CA LYS A 616 9.95 -2.44 -13.99
C LYS A 616 8.51 -2.31 -13.46
N GLN A 617 8.32 -2.21 -12.14
CA GLN A 617 7.02 -2.16 -11.47
C GLN A 617 6.14 -3.38 -11.74
N GLU A 618 6.77 -4.53 -12.03
CA GLU A 618 6.09 -5.82 -12.14
C GLU A 618 5.79 -6.39 -10.74
N ILE A 619 6.64 -6.08 -9.76
CA ILE A 619 6.42 -6.35 -8.34
C ILE A 619 6.59 -5.06 -7.52
N PHE A 620 6.07 -5.05 -6.30
CA PHE A 620 6.13 -3.89 -5.40
C PHE A 620 6.93 -4.19 -4.13
N LEU A 621 7.08 -3.18 -3.28
CA LEU A 621 7.89 -3.27 -2.06
C LEU A 621 7.53 -4.49 -1.20
N PRO A 622 6.25 -4.87 -0.99
CA PRO A 622 5.92 -6.09 -0.25
C PRO A 622 6.57 -7.36 -0.78
N GLN A 623 6.48 -7.58 -2.10
CA GLN A 623 7.06 -8.76 -2.73
C GLN A 623 8.59 -8.75 -2.69
N LEU A 624 9.20 -7.57 -2.84
CA LEU A 624 10.65 -7.39 -2.71
C LEU A 624 11.13 -7.79 -1.30
N ILE A 625 10.50 -7.26 -0.26
CA ILE A 625 10.83 -7.56 1.15
C ILE A 625 10.59 -9.04 1.46
N ARG A 626 9.49 -9.62 0.99
CA ARG A 626 9.19 -11.05 1.15
C ARG A 626 10.27 -11.94 0.54
N SER A 627 10.70 -11.64 -0.68
CA SER A 627 11.75 -12.40 -1.38
C SER A 627 13.08 -12.29 -0.66
N ALA A 628 13.39 -11.08 -0.18
CA ALA A 628 14.53 -10.78 0.68
C ALA A 628 14.53 -11.62 1.98
N GLU A 629 13.43 -11.65 2.73
CA GLU A 629 13.30 -12.46 3.94
C GLU A 629 13.38 -13.97 3.66
N THR A 630 12.88 -14.41 2.51
CA THR A 630 12.98 -15.81 2.06
C THR A 630 14.43 -16.19 1.81
N SER A 631 15.19 -15.30 1.13
CA SER A 631 16.63 -15.45 0.95
C SER A 631 17.36 -15.50 2.30
N LYS A 632 17.05 -14.59 3.22
CA LYS A 632 17.61 -14.58 4.58
C LYS A 632 17.36 -15.90 5.32
N THR A 633 16.14 -16.42 5.27
CA THR A 633 15.76 -17.70 5.89
C THR A 633 16.60 -18.86 5.32
N ALA A 634 16.82 -18.86 4.00
CA ALA A 634 17.68 -19.86 3.35
C ALA A 634 19.15 -19.71 3.77
N PHE A 635 19.66 -18.47 3.85
CA PHE A 635 21.04 -18.16 4.28
C PHE A 635 21.28 -18.56 5.73
N GLU A 636 20.36 -18.26 6.64
CA GLU A 636 20.44 -18.65 8.05
C GLU A 636 20.49 -20.17 8.21
N ALA A 637 19.65 -20.91 7.45
CA ALA A 637 19.68 -22.36 7.42
C ALA A 637 21.02 -22.91 6.89
N ILE A 638 21.58 -22.29 5.85
CA ILE A 638 22.90 -22.64 5.31
C ILE A 638 23.98 -22.42 6.38
N LYS A 639 23.94 -21.26 7.05
CA LYS A 639 24.90 -20.86 8.08
C LYS A 639 24.87 -21.80 9.29
N GLU A 640 23.69 -22.11 9.82
CA GLU A 640 23.52 -23.03 10.95
C GLU A 640 24.11 -24.41 10.67
N LYS A 641 23.81 -24.98 9.48
CA LYS A 641 24.34 -26.28 9.07
C LYS A 641 25.86 -26.22 8.81
N SER A 642 26.35 -25.16 8.19
CA SER A 642 27.78 -24.97 7.90
C SER A 642 28.64 -24.83 9.16
N ILE A 643 28.14 -24.13 10.19
CA ILE A 643 28.78 -24.05 11.51
C ILE A 643 28.84 -25.43 12.16
N THR A 644 27.75 -26.19 12.07
CA THR A 644 27.68 -27.56 12.62
C THR A 644 28.64 -28.52 11.92
N GLU A 645 28.93 -28.29 10.64
CA GLU A 645 29.82 -29.10 9.81
C GLU A 645 31.27 -28.57 9.70
N ASN A 646 31.64 -27.53 10.47
CA ASN A 646 32.97 -26.87 10.42
C ASN A 646 33.40 -26.46 9.00
N ARG A 647 32.46 -26.04 8.14
CA ARG A 647 32.79 -25.46 6.83
C ARG A 647 33.20 -24.00 7.00
N GLU A 648 34.27 -23.57 6.31
CA GLU A 648 34.73 -22.19 6.34
C GLU A 648 33.65 -21.24 5.79
N ILE A 649 33.25 -20.26 6.60
CA ILE A 649 32.38 -19.16 6.19
C ILE A 649 33.27 -17.93 6.12
N ILE A 650 33.61 -17.46 4.92
CA ILE A 650 34.26 -16.16 4.76
C ILE A 650 33.26 -15.10 5.21
N ALA A 651 33.64 -14.26 6.18
CA ALA A 651 32.82 -13.17 6.67
C ALA A 651 32.70 -12.09 5.59
N GLY A 652 31.48 -11.75 5.16
CA GLY A 652 31.26 -10.68 4.19
C GLY A 652 31.66 -9.31 4.73
N ASP A 653 31.97 -8.40 3.81
CA ASP A 653 32.44 -7.04 4.12
C ASP A 653 31.45 -6.29 5.02
N LYS A 654 31.99 -5.44 5.90
CA LYS A 654 31.20 -4.75 6.92
C LYS A 654 30.73 -3.38 6.41
N ILE A 655 29.43 -3.12 6.52
CA ILE A 655 28.83 -1.82 6.18
C ILE A 655 28.09 -1.29 7.41
N LEU A 656 28.33 -0.04 7.79
CA LEU A 656 27.58 0.62 8.86
C LEU A 656 26.41 1.40 8.27
N LEU A 657 25.22 1.26 8.84
CA LEU A 657 24.04 2.04 8.45
C LEU A 657 23.45 2.78 9.65
N ALA A 658 23.10 4.06 9.46
CA ALA A 658 22.46 4.88 10.48
C ALA A 658 21.53 5.94 9.87
N THR A 659 20.43 6.26 10.55
CA THR A 659 19.79 7.57 10.31
C THR A 659 20.49 8.59 11.19
N VAL A 660 20.70 9.77 10.64
CA VAL A 660 21.44 10.82 11.33
C VAL A 660 20.66 11.36 12.52
N LYS A 661 21.36 11.97 13.47
CA LYS A 661 20.78 12.60 14.65
C LYS A 661 19.54 13.44 14.29
N GLY A 662 18.49 13.31 15.08
CA GLY A 662 17.21 13.99 14.89
C GLY A 662 16.28 13.38 13.86
N ASP A 663 16.74 12.40 13.07
CA ASP A 663 15.90 11.72 12.10
C ASP A 663 15.49 10.34 12.58
N ILE A 664 14.19 10.16 12.81
CA ILE A 664 13.63 8.89 13.27
C ILE A 664 13.07 8.03 12.13
N HIS A 665 13.15 8.49 10.87
CA HIS A 665 12.60 7.77 9.74
C HIS A 665 13.62 6.78 9.21
N ASP A 666 13.47 5.52 9.60
CA ASP A 666 14.42 4.44 9.28
C ASP A 666 13.92 3.48 8.22
N ILE A 667 12.77 3.74 7.61
CA ILE A 667 12.17 2.87 6.60
C ILE A 667 13.16 2.60 5.45
N GLY A 668 13.67 3.66 4.81
CA GLY A 668 14.64 3.53 3.72
C GLY A 668 15.92 2.82 4.13
N LYS A 669 16.49 3.19 5.29
CA LYS A 669 17.69 2.55 5.86
C LYS A 669 17.47 1.06 6.15
N ASN A 670 16.32 0.68 6.71
CA ASN A 670 16.01 -0.72 7.04
C ASN A 670 15.83 -1.56 5.78
N ILE A 671 15.32 -0.98 4.70
CA ILE A 671 15.25 -1.65 3.40
C ILE A 671 16.65 -1.83 2.83
N VAL A 672 17.49 -0.79 2.83
CA VAL A 672 18.89 -0.88 2.41
C VAL A 672 19.65 -1.94 3.22
N LYS A 673 19.46 -1.95 4.55
CA LYS A 673 19.99 -2.98 5.44
C LYS A 673 19.56 -4.37 5.00
N LEU A 674 18.25 -4.60 4.91
CA LEU A 674 17.69 -5.91 4.58
C LEU A 674 18.26 -6.39 3.24
N ILE A 675 18.28 -5.52 2.24
CA ILE A 675 18.79 -5.86 0.91
C ILE A 675 20.28 -6.14 0.95
N LEU A 676 21.11 -5.30 1.57
CA LEU A 676 22.56 -5.54 1.65
C LEU A 676 22.90 -6.81 2.46
N GLU A 677 22.19 -7.09 3.56
CA GLU A 677 22.32 -8.36 4.31
C GLU A 677 22.09 -9.57 3.39
N ASN A 678 21.12 -9.48 2.47
CA ASN A 678 20.82 -10.56 1.53
C ASN A 678 21.86 -10.73 0.41
N TYR A 679 22.67 -9.71 0.13
CA TYR A 679 23.81 -9.81 -0.78
C TYR A 679 25.10 -10.28 -0.06
N GLY A 680 24.98 -10.70 1.20
CA GLY A 680 26.08 -11.30 1.97
C GLY A 680 26.92 -10.30 2.78
N TYR A 681 26.57 -9.00 2.77
CA TYR A 681 27.29 -7.99 3.56
C TYR A 681 26.92 -8.07 5.05
N LYS A 682 27.90 -7.82 5.93
CA LYS A 682 27.67 -7.74 7.37
C LYS A 682 27.25 -6.32 7.74
N ILE A 683 25.97 -6.13 8.03
CA ILE A 683 25.44 -4.80 8.37
C ILE A 683 25.54 -4.50 9.86
N ILE A 684 26.16 -3.36 10.19
CA ILE A 684 26.20 -2.78 11.52
C ILE A 684 25.20 -1.65 11.56
N ASP A 685 23.99 -1.99 11.98
CA ASP A 685 22.89 -1.04 12.04
C ASP A 685 22.86 -0.35 13.41
N LEU A 686 23.19 0.95 13.43
CA LEU A 686 23.14 1.76 14.64
C LEU A 686 21.72 2.24 14.98
N GLY A 687 20.76 1.96 14.10
CA GLY A 687 19.36 2.32 14.23
C GLY A 687 19.09 3.73 13.75
N LYS A 688 18.23 4.41 14.50
CA LYS A 688 17.75 5.75 14.17
C LYS A 688 18.06 6.77 15.24
N ASP A 689 18.04 8.05 14.85
CA ASP A 689 18.40 9.18 15.71
C ASP A 689 19.80 8.97 16.32
N VAL A 690 20.77 8.67 15.46
CA VAL A 690 22.12 8.26 15.90
C VAL A 690 23.04 9.48 15.98
N SER A 691 23.66 9.70 17.15
CA SER A 691 24.62 10.78 17.32
C SER A 691 25.90 10.53 16.52
N THR A 692 26.55 11.61 16.08
CA THR A 692 27.80 11.56 15.31
C THR A 692 28.91 10.80 16.07
N GLU A 693 29.01 11.01 17.38
CA GLU A 693 30.02 10.35 18.22
C GLU A 693 29.85 8.83 18.21
N LYS A 694 28.61 8.36 18.29
CA LYS A 694 28.29 6.92 18.26
C LYS A 694 28.61 6.30 16.90
N ILE A 695 28.41 7.05 15.81
CA ILE A 695 28.78 6.60 14.46
C ILE A 695 30.31 6.46 14.36
N VAL A 696 31.05 7.48 14.77
CA VAL A 696 32.53 7.50 14.77
C VAL A 696 33.11 6.37 15.63
N GLU A 697 32.58 6.18 16.84
CA GLU A 697 32.99 5.11 17.75
C GLU A 697 32.77 3.72 17.12
N ALA A 698 31.61 3.51 16.49
CA ALA A 698 31.28 2.24 15.84
C ALA A 698 32.16 1.97 14.63
N VAL A 699 32.46 2.98 13.80
CA VAL A 699 33.40 2.87 12.67
C VAL A 699 34.76 2.39 13.14
N HIS A 700 35.30 3.01 14.20
CA HIS A 700 36.58 2.60 14.77
C HIS A 700 36.53 1.18 15.34
N LYS A 701 35.51 0.89 16.18
CA LYS A 701 35.44 -0.37 16.93
C LYS A 701 35.27 -1.58 16.03
N GLU A 702 34.52 -1.41 14.94
CA GLU A 702 34.15 -2.51 14.06
C GLU A 702 34.98 -2.59 12.78
N ASN A 703 35.90 -1.64 12.55
CA ASN A 703 36.74 -1.54 11.34
C ASN A 703 35.88 -1.52 10.07
N ILE A 704 35.14 -0.43 9.89
CA ILE A 704 34.16 -0.23 8.80
C ILE A 704 34.80 0.57 7.66
N ASP A 705 34.67 0.08 6.43
CA ASP A 705 35.19 0.76 5.23
C ASP A 705 34.11 1.53 4.45
N LEU A 706 32.83 1.15 4.62
CA LEU A 706 31.67 1.81 4.00
C LEU A 706 30.60 2.20 5.03
N VAL A 707 30.25 3.49 5.07
CA VAL A 707 29.19 4.05 5.92
C VAL A 707 28.02 4.55 5.07
N GLY A 708 26.80 4.14 5.40
CA GLY A 708 25.56 4.63 4.83
C GLY A 708 24.78 5.52 5.81
N LEU A 709 24.51 6.76 5.42
CA LEU A 709 23.72 7.71 6.22
C LEU A 709 22.39 8.04 5.55
N SER A 710 21.32 8.11 6.34
CA SER A 710 19.98 8.46 5.84
C SER A 710 19.32 9.63 6.58
N ALA A 711 18.58 10.46 5.84
CA ALA A 711 17.73 11.53 6.35
C ALA A 711 16.46 11.70 5.51
N LEU A 712 15.30 11.84 6.15
CA LEU A 712 14.01 12.13 5.51
C LEU A 712 13.58 13.57 5.68
N MET A 713 13.95 14.23 6.79
CA MET A 713 13.52 15.61 7.05
C MET A 713 14.57 16.61 6.54
N THR A 714 14.13 17.72 5.93
CA THR A 714 15.05 18.81 5.57
C THR A 714 15.78 19.41 6.79
N THR A 715 15.19 19.28 7.98
CA THR A 715 15.78 19.70 9.26
C THR A 715 16.95 18.84 9.72
N THR A 716 17.11 17.62 9.23
CA THR A 716 18.13 16.66 9.72
C THR A 716 19.31 16.52 8.75
N VAL A 717 19.18 17.03 7.52
CA VAL A 717 20.22 16.99 6.48
C VAL A 717 21.52 17.66 6.95
N LYS A 718 21.46 18.70 7.78
CA LYS A 718 22.67 19.36 8.31
C LYS A 718 23.49 18.43 9.23
N ASN A 719 22.82 17.60 10.04
CA ASN A 719 23.49 16.61 10.89
C ASN A 719 24.22 15.55 10.05
N MET A 720 23.74 15.27 8.84
CA MET A 720 24.43 14.41 7.89
C MET A 720 25.74 15.04 7.43
N GLU A 721 25.74 16.31 7.02
CA GLU A 721 26.94 17.04 6.64
C GLU A 721 27.98 17.06 7.76
N ASP A 722 27.57 17.36 8.99
CA ASP A 722 28.47 17.44 10.13
C ASP A 722 29.07 16.05 10.47
N THR A 723 28.28 14.98 10.34
CA THR A 723 28.75 13.60 10.51
C THR A 723 29.79 13.22 9.45
N ILE A 724 29.56 13.57 8.18
CA ILE A 724 30.49 13.28 7.08
C ILE A 724 31.83 13.96 7.30
N LYS A 725 31.82 15.24 7.71
CA LYS A 725 33.05 16.00 7.97
C LYS A 725 33.91 15.35 9.03
N ILE A 726 33.30 14.91 10.13
CA ILE A 726 34.03 14.26 11.23
C ILE A 726 34.57 12.89 10.77
N LEU A 727 33.74 12.09 10.08
CA LEU A 727 34.19 10.78 9.55
C LEU A 727 35.36 10.91 8.58
N LYS A 728 35.33 11.86 7.65
CA LYS A 728 36.43 12.09 6.70
C LYS A 728 37.70 12.63 7.37
N ASN A 729 37.56 13.40 8.45
CA ASN A 729 38.69 13.90 9.21
C ASN A 729 39.39 12.78 10.01
N ASP A 730 38.61 11.91 10.65
CA ASP A 730 39.13 10.85 11.52
C ASP A 730 39.53 9.59 10.73
N PHE A 731 38.86 9.32 9.60
CA PHE A 731 39.10 8.17 8.72
C PHE A 731 39.18 8.61 7.24
N PRO A 732 40.34 9.10 6.76
CA PRO A 732 40.46 9.69 5.42
C PRO A 732 40.05 8.77 4.25
N ASN A 733 40.22 7.46 4.41
CA ASN A 733 39.94 6.46 3.37
C ASN A 733 38.51 5.90 3.42
N ILE A 734 37.71 6.30 4.41
CA ILE A 734 36.36 5.77 4.56
C ILE A 734 35.48 6.20 3.37
N LYS A 735 34.74 5.25 2.82
CA LYS A 735 33.74 5.53 1.78
C LYS A 735 32.40 5.81 2.45
N ILE A 736 31.71 6.84 1.99
CA ILE A 736 30.44 7.29 2.55
C ILE A 736 29.39 7.37 1.45
N MET A 737 28.30 6.63 1.63
CA MET A 737 27.10 6.75 0.81
C MET A 737 25.98 7.45 1.58
N VAL A 738 25.20 8.29 0.91
CA VAL A 738 24.05 8.98 1.52
C VAL A 738 22.78 8.80 0.70
N GLY A 739 21.62 8.78 1.36
CA GLY A 739 20.31 8.66 0.72
C GLY A 739 19.18 9.22 1.58
N GLY A 740 18.01 9.45 0.99
CA GLY A 740 16.90 10.11 1.69
C GLY A 740 15.96 10.88 0.78
N ALA A 741 14.68 10.99 1.17
CA ALA A 741 13.63 11.59 0.33
C ALA A 741 13.86 13.07 -0.02
N VAL A 742 14.63 13.77 0.83
CA VAL A 742 14.94 15.21 0.68
C VAL A 742 16.31 15.47 0.05
N LEU A 743 17.07 14.42 -0.30
CA LEU A 743 18.40 14.55 -0.87
C LEU A 743 18.36 14.54 -2.41
N THR A 744 19.32 15.25 -3.00
CA THR A 744 19.61 15.24 -4.43
C THR A 744 21.07 14.85 -4.65
N PRO A 745 21.44 14.31 -5.83
CA PRO A 745 22.82 13.94 -6.14
C PRO A 745 23.79 15.11 -5.91
N ASP A 746 23.46 16.30 -6.41
CA ASP A 746 24.31 17.50 -6.27
C ASP A 746 24.54 17.86 -4.80
N TYR A 747 23.50 17.76 -3.97
CA TYR A 747 23.61 18.05 -2.55
C TYR A 747 24.46 17.02 -1.81
N ALA A 748 24.29 15.73 -2.12
CA ALA A 748 25.04 14.62 -1.53
C ALA A 748 26.55 14.76 -1.71
N TYR A 749 27.01 15.01 -2.95
CA TYR A 749 28.44 15.20 -3.22
C TYR A 749 28.99 16.46 -2.56
N LYS A 750 28.16 17.51 -2.46
CA LYS A 750 28.56 18.77 -1.84
C LYS A 750 28.83 18.65 -0.34
N ILE A 751 28.03 17.84 0.38
CA ILE A 751 28.24 17.60 1.81
C ILE A 751 29.40 16.63 2.09
N GLY A 752 30.12 16.19 1.06
CA GLY A 752 31.34 15.39 1.16
C GLY A 752 31.12 13.88 1.09
N ALA A 753 29.93 13.42 0.68
CA ALA A 753 29.69 11.99 0.44
C ALA A 753 30.40 11.53 -0.85
N ASP A 754 30.88 10.29 -0.85
CA ASP A 754 31.49 9.66 -2.04
C ASP A 754 30.42 9.16 -3.02
N PHE A 755 29.25 8.78 -2.50
CA PHE A 755 28.17 8.21 -3.30
C PHE A 755 26.79 8.74 -2.90
N TYR A 756 25.92 8.93 -3.88
CA TYR A 756 24.50 9.16 -3.68
C TYR A 756 23.71 7.90 -4.02
N SER A 757 22.97 7.38 -3.05
CA SER A 757 22.07 6.24 -3.22
C SER A 757 20.63 6.74 -3.33
N LYS A 758 20.07 6.69 -4.53
CA LYS A 758 18.66 7.05 -4.78
C LYS A 758 17.68 6.01 -4.20
N ASP A 759 18.09 4.74 -4.17
CA ASP A 759 17.29 3.60 -3.76
C ASP A 759 18.18 2.44 -3.30
N ALA A 760 17.56 1.38 -2.78
CA ALA A 760 18.30 0.27 -2.20
C ALA A 760 19.06 -0.59 -3.22
N LYS A 761 18.71 -0.55 -4.51
CA LYS A 761 19.50 -1.22 -5.56
C LYS A 761 20.78 -0.43 -5.84
N GLU A 762 20.69 0.89 -5.91
CA GLU A 762 21.86 1.74 -6.06
C GLU A 762 22.82 1.55 -4.87
N ALA A 763 22.30 1.36 -3.65
CA ALA A 763 23.15 1.02 -2.50
C ALA A 763 23.95 -0.28 -2.70
N ILE A 764 23.37 -1.30 -3.35
CA ILE A 764 24.10 -2.54 -3.70
C ILE A 764 25.19 -2.26 -4.74
N ASN A 765 24.88 -1.49 -5.79
CA ASN A 765 25.86 -1.14 -6.82
C ASN A 765 27.03 -0.36 -6.23
N ILE A 766 26.73 0.57 -5.32
CA ILE A 766 27.72 1.33 -4.55
C ILE A 766 28.57 0.39 -3.70
N ALA A 767 27.95 -0.52 -2.92
CA ALA A 767 28.69 -1.49 -2.11
C ALA A 767 29.62 -2.36 -2.98
N LYS A 768 29.10 -2.90 -4.09
CA LYS A 768 29.90 -3.67 -5.07
C LYS A 768 31.08 -2.87 -5.62
N THR A 769 30.94 -1.56 -5.79
CA THR A 769 32.00 -0.68 -6.30
C THR A 769 32.99 -0.32 -5.20
N ALA A 770 32.51 0.01 -4.00
CA ALA A 770 33.32 0.41 -2.86
C ALA A 770 34.28 -0.69 -2.39
N PHE A 771 33.87 -1.96 -2.50
CA PHE A 771 34.69 -3.12 -2.11
C PHE A 771 35.46 -3.77 -3.28
N LYS A 772 35.33 -3.25 -4.52
CA LYS A 772 36.01 -3.81 -5.71
C LYS A 772 37.40 -3.23 -6.01
N GLU A 773 37.97 -2.39 -5.14
CA GLU A 773 39.27 -1.74 -5.40
C GLU A 773 40.52 -2.45 -4.85
N ASP A 774 40.42 -3.62 -4.20
CA ASP A 774 41.60 -4.37 -3.75
C ASP A 774 41.67 -5.80 -4.33
N GLY A 775 42.08 -5.91 -5.59
CA GLY A 775 42.36 -7.19 -6.23
C GLY A 775 43.00 -7.03 -7.61
N ILE A 776 44.32 -7.18 -7.64
CA ILE A 776 45.14 -7.36 -8.86
C ILE A 776 44.67 -8.59 -9.65
#